data_AF-A0A5J4WXW0-F1
#
_entry.id   AF-A0A5J4WXW0-F1
#
_cell.length_a   1.000
_cell.length_b   1.000
_cell.length_c   1.000
_cell.angle_alpha   90.00
_cell.angle_beta   90.00
_cell.angle_gamma   90.00
#
_symmetry.space_group_name_H-M   'P 1'
#
loop_
_entity.id
_entity.type
_entity.pdbx_description
1 polymer ?
#
loop_
_entity_poly.entity_id
_entity_poly.type
_entity_poly.pdbx_seq_one_letter_code
_entity_poly.pdbx_strand_id
1 'polypeptide(L)'
;MATPLQTLFGEWPEESLQIVDGNHSIKAKLFQSFFIMMNDHERLTPHTYEDYEIIDDLTTGAFGRVYVVRLKALSNKLWIMKRLRYLKDKDKRIADQEVEMLKLAGSKYTVKYVESFTFDVDLCIVMEYCEGGHLRELIKKMETQSVKQRKEQCYNIFYQVLMVLKHLHSLRIVHRDLKPENIFLDQDGNAKTGDFGLALMIQSRSEVNAAGTQNYQPPEAIDFNQMTEASDIWALGVIVVEIFTGVHPFQGPTQDETVANINNGRFKAVPDYVKGELKEMLISMINVDPVKRPSAEELLDSDLMQLLAKIENEKDQNQIAIEEKLKSEEELKKLNELIKQIRLPDEFLKKLREDLMKPLEGTEIQKKEALQLLENNCKFLSLALNDRKDDDGRKRVIKSGVIEGFINVFENYELNSITRTFSNTFFDLTFNSTDEVKLLIYNKKPYPGLIRLLKHSDILIVKRATDSIVNILNSVPDTTPHSEPHPHFEAIQECDGVNKIFELFHRADASKDNKDTAMICLGHIFRALEITDENMRHEIISHLKTLINDPDIWTKNNAKLRLKGLSINASNLSEILNEQELKRVEQDLKQPIEGTQEQQKDVTQRQETDVLLLSSVIEGRNDNELRKRIISSGIVESLLTIFTTRDLNSITETYSSAFFQLTHPSNVEIKLLLLQKKPYPGLIRLLEHTDNHIPGYAIASIFNIQLSGSNTTSQSDPHPHYETIQESDGIKKMFALFQKNGCKYSRDRSALCIGFIFRAREISDPIMRQEIINNLKSLLNDSDAWVKGRAKNALKYLSLNAVNKTYIEAGGFTIPK
;
A
#
# COMPACT_ATOMS: atom_id res chain seq x y z
N MET A 1 11.98 -37.05 4.82
CA MET A 1 10.88 -36.20 5.34
C MET A 1 10.04 -35.81 4.14
N ALA A 2 8.73 -36.01 4.20
CA ALA A 2 7.85 -35.55 3.12
C ALA A 2 8.02 -34.04 2.96
N THR A 3 8.14 -33.56 1.72
CA THR A 3 8.16 -32.10 1.47
C THR A 3 6.83 -31.50 1.92
N PRO A 4 6.77 -30.21 2.31
CA PRO A 4 5.50 -29.53 2.62
C PRO A 4 4.44 -29.69 1.51
N LEU A 5 4.89 -29.94 0.28
CA LEU A 5 4.10 -30.22 -0.92
C LEU A 5 3.44 -31.61 -0.92
N GLN A 6 4.14 -32.66 -0.49
CA GLN A 6 3.57 -34.02 -0.44
C GLN A 6 2.43 -34.14 0.59
N THR A 7 2.46 -33.32 1.65
CA THR A 7 1.40 -33.24 2.66
C THR A 7 0.14 -32.51 2.18
N LEU A 8 0.25 -31.65 1.16
CA LEU A 8 -0.87 -30.86 0.62
C LEU A 8 -1.71 -31.61 -0.42
N PHE A 9 -1.11 -32.54 -1.16
CA PHE A 9 -1.71 -33.14 -2.36
C PHE A 9 -1.98 -34.65 -2.28
N GLY A 10 -2.19 -35.21 -1.08
CA GLY A 10 -2.31 -36.67 -0.85
C GLY A 10 -2.95 -37.45 -2.01
N GLU A 11 -2.29 -38.51 -2.48
CA GLU A 11 -2.59 -39.36 -3.66
C GLU A 11 -3.80 -38.97 -4.54
N TRP A 12 -3.70 -37.89 -5.32
CA TRP A 12 -4.61 -37.64 -6.45
C TRP A 12 -3.93 -38.04 -7.77
N PRO A 13 -4.61 -38.79 -8.67
CA PRO A 13 -4.06 -39.14 -9.98
C PRO A 13 -3.81 -37.89 -10.85
N GLU A 14 -2.61 -37.81 -11.44
CA GLU A 14 -2.07 -36.71 -12.27
C GLU A 14 -2.98 -36.22 -13.42
N GLU A 15 -3.99 -37.00 -13.79
CA GLU A 15 -4.82 -36.79 -14.99
C GLU A 15 -5.99 -35.78 -14.77
N SER A 16 -6.32 -35.45 -13.53
CA SER A 16 -7.60 -34.83 -13.15
C SER A 16 -7.66 -33.30 -13.10
N LEU A 17 -6.53 -32.58 -13.24
CA LEU A 17 -6.50 -31.09 -13.18
C LEU A 17 -6.52 -30.46 -14.58
N GLN A 18 -7.50 -29.61 -14.91
CA GLN A 18 -7.55 -28.84 -16.17
C GLN A 18 -7.34 -27.34 -15.89
N ILE A 19 -6.33 -26.73 -16.52
CA ILE A 19 -6.12 -25.27 -16.54
C ILE A 19 -7.06 -24.65 -17.59
N VAL A 20 -7.59 -23.47 -17.30
CA VAL A 20 -8.42 -22.67 -18.23
C VAL A 20 -7.50 -22.01 -19.26
N ASP A 21 -6.88 -22.82 -20.11
CA ASP A 21 -6.60 -22.45 -21.49
C ASP A 21 -6.29 -23.71 -22.28
N GLY A 22 -7.00 -23.86 -23.39
CA GLY A 22 -7.15 -25.12 -24.12
C GLY A 22 -5.84 -25.59 -24.75
N ASN A 23 -5.06 -26.39 -24.01
CA ASN A 23 -4.05 -27.24 -24.62
C ASN A 23 -3.81 -28.52 -23.80
N HIS A 24 -4.37 -29.64 -24.28
CA HIS A 24 -4.34 -30.95 -23.64
C HIS A 24 -2.96 -31.63 -23.59
N SER A 25 -1.88 -30.94 -23.96
CA SER A 25 -0.49 -31.46 -23.96
C SER A 25 0.40 -30.88 -22.83
N ILE A 26 -0.15 -30.03 -21.95
CA ILE A 26 0.64 -29.26 -20.97
C ILE A 26 0.67 -29.94 -19.57
N LYS A 27 -0.24 -30.89 -19.31
CA LYS A 27 -0.47 -31.47 -17.97
C LYS A 27 0.72 -32.24 -17.37
N ALA A 28 1.42 -33.05 -18.16
CA ALA A 28 2.60 -33.80 -17.70
C ALA A 28 3.91 -33.01 -17.84
N LYS A 29 3.95 -32.05 -18.77
CA LYS A 29 5.14 -31.22 -19.03
C LYS A 29 5.33 -30.14 -17.96
N LEU A 30 4.27 -29.59 -17.34
CA LEU A 30 4.45 -28.61 -16.27
C LEU A 30 5.11 -29.20 -15.03
N PHE A 31 4.75 -30.42 -14.62
CA PHE A 31 5.36 -31.08 -13.45
C PHE A 31 6.83 -31.49 -13.72
N GLN A 32 7.14 -31.92 -14.95
CA GLN A 32 8.50 -32.29 -15.35
C GLN A 32 9.37 -31.06 -15.69
N SER A 33 8.79 -29.98 -16.24
CA SER A 33 9.44 -28.69 -16.43
C SER A 33 9.67 -27.96 -15.12
N PHE A 34 8.84 -28.15 -14.10
CA PHE A 34 9.08 -27.62 -12.75
C PHE A 34 10.33 -28.23 -12.10
N PHE A 35 10.64 -29.49 -12.40
CA PHE A 35 11.85 -30.18 -11.92
C PHE A 35 13.11 -29.85 -12.74
N ILE A 36 12.96 -29.64 -14.05
CA ILE A 36 14.07 -29.27 -14.96
C ILE A 36 14.46 -27.79 -14.78
N MET A 37 13.50 -26.91 -14.52
CA MET A 37 13.74 -25.47 -14.32
C MET A 37 14.50 -25.16 -13.01
N MET A 38 14.57 -26.11 -12.07
CA MET A 38 15.35 -25.98 -10.84
C MET A 38 16.81 -26.46 -10.96
N ASN A 39 17.24 -26.97 -12.12
CA ASN A 39 18.53 -27.67 -12.21
C ASN A 39 19.47 -27.25 -13.36
N ASP A 40 19.23 -26.16 -14.09
CA ASP A 40 20.23 -25.70 -15.06
C ASP A 40 20.35 -24.18 -15.17
N HIS A 41 21.62 -23.78 -15.17
CA HIS A 41 22.15 -22.42 -15.15
C HIS A 41 21.62 -21.52 -16.27
N GLU A 42 21.34 -20.26 -15.94
CA GLU A 42 21.39 -19.14 -16.89
C GLU A 42 22.78 -19.06 -17.52
N ARG A 43 22.98 -19.73 -18.66
CA ARG A 43 24.05 -19.45 -19.63
C ARG A 43 23.51 -19.67 -21.03
N LEU A 44 22.75 -18.70 -21.51
CA LEU A 44 22.38 -18.61 -22.92
C LEU A 44 22.85 -17.24 -23.43
N THR A 45 23.89 -17.28 -24.27
CA THR A 45 24.56 -16.19 -25.03
C THR A 45 25.28 -15.09 -24.23
N PRO A 46 26.58 -14.82 -24.50
CA PRO A 46 27.28 -13.64 -23.97
C PRO A 46 26.61 -12.34 -24.46
N HIS A 47 26.54 -11.32 -23.61
CA HIS A 47 25.96 -10.04 -23.99
C HIS A 47 26.88 -9.27 -24.94
N THR A 48 26.29 -8.40 -25.75
CA THR A 48 26.96 -7.46 -26.64
C THR A 48 26.92 -6.04 -26.08
N TYR A 49 27.69 -5.12 -26.69
CA TYR A 49 27.73 -3.73 -26.25
C TYR A 49 26.35 -3.07 -26.28
N GLU A 50 25.56 -3.38 -27.31
CA GLU A 50 24.22 -2.83 -27.53
C GLU A 50 23.18 -3.29 -26.50
N ASP A 51 23.44 -4.38 -25.77
CA ASP A 51 22.56 -4.88 -24.71
C ASP A 51 22.65 -4.00 -23.44
N TYR A 52 23.70 -3.19 -23.33
CA TYR A 52 23.90 -2.26 -22.23
C TYR A 52 23.46 -0.84 -22.59
N GLU A 53 22.86 -0.19 -21.60
CA GLU A 53 22.59 1.24 -21.58
C GLU A 53 23.66 1.92 -20.72
N ILE A 54 24.32 2.96 -21.25
CA ILE A 54 25.27 3.78 -20.50
C ILE A 54 24.48 4.77 -19.65
N ILE A 55 24.67 4.68 -18.34
CA ILE A 55 24.04 5.55 -17.35
C ILE A 55 24.93 6.74 -17.02
N ASP A 56 26.24 6.51 -16.86
CA ASP A 56 27.21 7.55 -16.53
C ASP A 56 28.59 7.25 -17.14
N ASP A 57 29.36 8.31 -17.41
CA ASP A 57 30.74 8.26 -17.87
C ASP A 57 31.65 8.79 -16.77
N LEU A 58 32.36 7.88 -16.10
CA LEU A 58 33.15 8.17 -14.90
C LEU A 58 34.57 8.69 -15.24
N THR A 59 34.89 8.97 -16.50
CA THR A 59 36.28 9.13 -16.93
C THR A 59 36.97 10.37 -16.33
N THR A 60 37.97 10.12 -15.47
CA THR A 60 39.11 11.02 -15.21
C THR A 60 40.40 10.22 -15.02
N GLY A 61 41.16 9.91 -16.09
CA GLY A 61 42.49 9.27 -15.95
C GLY A 61 43.02 8.49 -17.17
N ALA A 62 44.23 7.92 -17.03
CA ALA A 62 45.01 7.24 -18.07
C ALA A 62 44.65 5.75 -18.32
N PHE A 63 43.63 5.21 -17.64
CA PHE A 63 43.38 3.75 -17.50
C PHE A 63 42.28 3.18 -18.40
N GLY A 64 41.92 3.89 -19.49
CA GLY A 64 40.79 3.53 -20.36
C GLY A 64 39.51 4.27 -19.99
N ARG A 65 38.41 4.00 -20.72
CA ARG A 65 37.09 4.62 -20.46
C ARG A 65 36.27 3.73 -19.55
N VAL A 66 35.63 4.31 -18.54
CA VAL A 66 34.84 3.56 -17.55
C VAL A 66 33.42 4.10 -17.51
N TYR A 67 32.45 3.22 -17.67
CA TYR A 67 31.03 3.57 -17.70
C TYR A 67 30.27 2.87 -16.57
N VAL A 68 29.32 3.56 -15.97
CA VAL A 68 28.22 2.90 -15.25
C VAL A 68 27.20 2.47 -16.30
N VAL A 69 26.85 1.19 -16.31
CA VAL A 69 25.94 0.63 -17.31
C VAL A 69 24.81 -0.17 -16.67
N ARG A 70 23.70 -0.31 -17.39
CA ARG A 70 22.56 -1.14 -17.03
C ARG A 70 22.25 -2.10 -18.17
N LEU A 71 22.03 -3.37 -17.87
CA LEU A 71 21.57 -4.33 -18.89
C LEU A 71 20.09 -4.08 -19.20
N LYS A 72 19.74 -3.84 -20.46
CA LYS A 72 18.38 -3.45 -20.87
C LYS A 72 17.30 -4.50 -20.53
N ALA A 73 17.67 -5.77 -20.52
CA ALA A 73 16.76 -6.90 -20.26
C ALA A 73 16.47 -7.13 -18.76
N LEU A 74 17.30 -6.61 -17.86
CA LEU A 74 17.14 -6.79 -16.41
C LEU A 74 16.75 -5.48 -15.74
N SER A 75 15.78 -5.52 -14.82
CA SER A 75 15.35 -4.31 -14.12
C SER A 75 16.39 -3.82 -13.11
N ASN A 76 16.72 -2.53 -13.17
CA ASN A 76 17.37 -1.68 -12.16
C ASN A 76 18.78 -2.04 -11.62
N LYS A 77 19.42 -3.12 -12.05
CA LYS A 77 20.79 -3.43 -11.60
C LYS A 77 21.86 -2.67 -12.41
N LEU A 78 22.79 -2.02 -11.70
CA LEU A 78 23.94 -1.32 -12.28
C LEU A 78 25.19 -2.19 -12.31
N TRP A 79 26.06 -1.91 -13.27
CA TRP A 79 27.34 -2.56 -13.50
C TRP A 79 28.40 -1.53 -13.91
N ILE A 80 29.68 -1.90 -13.83
CA ILE A 80 30.78 -1.12 -14.40
C ILE A 80 31.24 -1.76 -15.71
N MET A 81 31.40 -0.96 -16.76
CA MET A 81 32.04 -1.37 -18.02
C MET A 81 33.35 -0.60 -18.23
N LYS A 82 34.47 -1.30 -18.17
CA LYS A 82 35.81 -0.75 -18.50
C LYS A 82 36.16 -1.09 -19.95
N ARG A 83 36.51 -0.09 -20.75
CA ARG A 83 36.97 -0.23 -22.13
C ARG A 83 38.48 -0.05 -22.22
N LEU A 84 39.16 -1.10 -22.66
CA LEU A 84 40.61 -1.11 -22.90
C LEU A 84 40.88 -1.22 -24.39
N ARG A 85 41.88 -0.49 -24.90
CA ARG A 85 42.27 -0.60 -26.31
C ARG A 85 42.71 -2.04 -26.62
N TYR A 86 42.19 -2.59 -27.70
CA TYR A 86 42.40 -3.99 -28.12
C TYR A 86 42.84 -4.09 -29.59
N LEU A 87 43.78 -3.23 -29.98
CA LEU A 87 44.18 -3.07 -31.38
C LEU A 87 45.52 -3.73 -31.71
N LYS A 88 46.61 -3.33 -31.04
CA LYS A 88 47.96 -3.84 -31.28
C LYS A 88 48.24 -5.05 -30.38
N ASP A 89 49.17 -5.92 -30.76
CA ASP A 89 49.54 -7.09 -29.95
C ASP A 89 49.92 -6.75 -28.51
N LYS A 90 50.59 -5.60 -28.30
CA LYS A 90 50.89 -5.10 -26.95
C LYS A 90 49.63 -4.75 -26.17
N ASP A 91 48.68 -4.07 -26.81
CA ASP A 91 47.43 -3.63 -26.17
C ASP A 91 46.56 -4.85 -25.82
N LYS A 92 46.46 -5.83 -26.74
CA LYS A 92 45.74 -7.08 -26.51
C LYS A 92 46.29 -7.86 -25.32
N ARG A 93 47.62 -8.04 -25.24
CA ARG A 93 48.26 -8.72 -24.11
C ARG A 93 47.95 -8.08 -22.77
N ILE A 94 47.93 -6.74 -22.70
CA ILE A 94 47.61 -6.01 -21.47
C ILE A 94 46.14 -6.25 -21.08
N ALA A 95 45.21 -6.14 -22.03
CA ALA A 95 43.78 -6.32 -21.78
C ALA A 95 43.42 -7.77 -21.41
N ASP A 96 44.01 -8.76 -22.11
CA ASP A 96 43.81 -10.18 -21.83
C ASP A 96 44.37 -10.55 -20.45
N GLN A 97 45.54 -10.00 -20.09
CA GLN A 97 46.14 -10.19 -18.78
C GLN A 97 45.27 -9.61 -17.66
N GLU A 98 44.66 -8.45 -17.85
CA GLU A 98 43.75 -7.87 -16.85
C GLU A 98 42.51 -8.76 -16.62
N VAL A 99 41.90 -9.28 -17.69
CA VAL A 99 40.78 -10.24 -17.59
C VAL A 99 41.21 -11.53 -16.89
N GLU A 100 42.39 -12.05 -17.21
CA GLU A 100 42.94 -13.24 -16.57
C GLU A 100 43.14 -13.01 -15.05
N MET A 101 43.76 -11.90 -14.67
CA MET A 101 43.97 -11.56 -13.26
C MET A 101 42.66 -11.35 -12.51
N LEU A 102 41.67 -10.66 -13.10
CA LEU A 102 40.33 -10.49 -12.50
C LEU A 102 39.62 -11.83 -12.24
N LYS A 103 39.77 -12.79 -13.14
CA LYS A 103 39.20 -14.14 -12.97
C LYS A 103 39.93 -14.93 -11.89
N LEU A 104 41.27 -14.85 -11.85
CA LEU A 104 42.08 -15.58 -10.88
C LEU A 104 41.98 -15.00 -9.46
N ALA A 105 41.86 -13.68 -9.33
CA ALA A 105 41.76 -12.97 -8.05
C ALA A 105 40.38 -13.07 -7.38
N GLY A 106 39.39 -13.69 -8.04
CA GLY A 106 38.00 -13.69 -7.62
C GLY A 106 37.80 -14.28 -6.21
N SER A 107 37.21 -13.48 -5.32
CA SER A 107 36.92 -13.84 -3.93
C SER A 107 35.74 -13.01 -3.40
N LYS A 108 35.28 -13.31 -2.17
CA LYS A 108 34.20 -12.55 -1.50
C LYS A 108 34.51 -11.04 -1.41
N TYR A 109 35.77 -10.66 -1.30
CA TYR A 109 36.22 -9.29 -1.05
C TYR A 109 36.95 -8.64 -2.23
N THR A 110 36.84 -9.21 -3.43
CA THR A 110 37.32 -8.57 -4.67
C THR A 110 36.16 -8.14 -5.55
N VAL A 111 36.40 -7.12 -6.37
CA VAL A 111 35.44 -6.66 -7.38
C VAL A 111 35.13 -7.81 -8.34
N LYS A 112 33.88 -8.27 -8.35
CA LYS A 112 33.43 -9.42 -9.15
C LYS A 112 33.47 -9.13 -10.65
N TYR A 113 34.23 -9.95 -11.37
CA TYR A 113 34.14 -10.07 -12.83
C TYR A 113 32.81 -10.70 -13.25
N VAL A 114 32.15 -10.13 -14.25
CA VAL A 114 30.88 -10.62 -14.82
C VAL A 114 31.16 -11.28 -16.17
N GLU A 115 31.61 -10.49 -17.13
CA GLU A 115 31.90 -10.93 -18.50
C GLU A 115 32.84 -9.98 -19.24
N SER A 116 33.31 -10.39 -20.42
CA SER A 116 34.06 -9.53 -21.32
C SER A 116 33.78 -9.87 -22.79
N PHE A 117 33.81 -8.85 -23.64
CA PHE A 117 33.56 -8.96 -25.08
C PHE A 117 34.27 -7.83 -25.83
N THR A 118 34.53 -8.02 -27.12
CA THR A 118 35.15 -6.97 -27.95
C THR A 118 34.09 -6.08 -28.59
N PHE A 119 34.35 -4.78 -28.64
CA PHE A 119 33.51 -3.80 -29.33
C PHE A 119 34.41 -2.75 -30.01
N ASP A 120 34.21 -2.53 -31.30
CA ASP A 120 35.10 -1.74 -32.16
C ASP A 120 36.59 -2.18 -32.09
N VAL A 121 37.44 -1.32 -31.55
CA VAL A 121 38.88 -1.53 -31.35
C VAL A 121 39.24 -1.73 -29.87
N ASP A 122 38.24 -1.97 -29.02
CA ASP A 122 38.37 -2.10 -27.58
C ASP A 122 37.87 -3.47 -27.07
N LEU A 123 38.37 -3.87 -25.91
CA LEU A 123 37.83 -4.94 -25.07
C LEU A 123 37.01 -4.30 -23.95
N CYS A 124 35.75 -4.67 -23.85
CA CYS A 124 34.83 -4.29 -22.77
C CYS A 124 34.88 -5.35 -21.67
N ILE A 125 35.14 -4.92 -20.43
CA ILE A 125 35.14 -5.77 -19.23
C ILE A 125 34.00 -5.29 -18.34
N VAL A 126 33.03 -6.17 -18.06
CA VAL A 126 31.88 -5.89 -17.21
C VAL A 126 32.13 -6.45 -15.81
N MET A 127 31.92 -5.61 -14.80
CA MET A 127 32.20 -5.90 -13.40
C MET A 127 31.04 -5.42 -12.51
N GLU A 128 31.01 -5.88 -11.25
CA GLU A 128 30.05 -5.36 -10.27
C GLU A 128 30.22 -3.85 -10.04
N TYR A 129 29.09 -3.18 -9.79
CA TYR A 129 29.04 -1.79 -9.35
C TYR A 129 29.00 -1.76 -7.82
N CYS A 130 29.93 -1.03 -7.20
CA CYS A 130 30.00 -0.88 -5.75
C CYS A 130 29.38 0.47 -5.34
N GLU A 131 28.18 0.45 -4.75
CA GLU A 131 27.36 1.63 -4.50
C GLU A 131 27.94 2.60 -3.48
N GLY A 132 28.79 2.11 -2.57
CA GLY A 132 29.43 2.93 -1.53
C GLY A 132 30.58 3.80 -2.04
N GLY A 133 30.92 3.72 -3.34
CA GLY A 133 32.05 4.42 -3.94
C GLY A 133 33.39 3.82 -3.54
N HIS A 134 34.47 4.60 -3.60
CA HIS A 134 35.82 4.16 -3.23
C HIS A 134 36.28 4.71 -1.88
N LEU A 135 37.17 3.97 -1.22
CA LEU A 135 37.64 4.22 0.15
C LEU A 135 38.21 5.63 0.36
N ARG A 136 38.82 6.24 -0.67
CA ARG A 136 39.25 7.66 -0.59
C ARG A 136 38.12 8.61 -0.19
N GLU A 137 36.92 8.42 -0.72
CA GLU A 137 35.76 9.26 -0.37
C GLU A 137 35.30 8.97 1.06
N LEU A 138 35.34 7.71 1.47
CA LEU A 138 35.01 7.32 2.84
C LEU A 138 35.98 7.92 3.86
N ILE A 139 37.30 7.91 3.60
CA ILE A 139 38.31 8.53 4.47
C ILE A 139 38.00 10.01 4.68
N LYS A 140 37.62 10.76 3.63
CA LYS A 140 37.19 12.17 3.76
C LYS A 140 35.93 12.31 4.61
N LYS A 141 34.93 11.44 4.42
CA LYS A 141 33.70 11.44 5.23
C LYS A 141 33.99 11.14 6.71
N MET A 142 34.92 10.22 6.97
CA MET A 142 35.34 9.78 8.32
C MET A 142 35.97 10.89 9.16
N GLU A 143 36.54 11.94 8.56
CA GLU A 143 37.14 13.07 9.30
C GLU A 143 36.14 13.73 10.27
N THR A 144 34.86 13.75 9.89
CA THR A 144 33.77 14.31 10.70
C THR A 144 33.16 13.32 11.69
N GLN A 145 33.55 12.04 11.65
CA GLN A 145 32.97 10.98 12.47
C GLN A 145 33.68 10.83 13.83
N SER A 146 32.95 10.23 14.78
CA SER A 146 33.52 9.89 16.08
C SER A 146 34.66 8.87 15.95
N VAL A 147 35.60 8.90 16.90
CA VAL A 147 36.72 7.94 16.95
C VAL A 147 36.23 6.50 16.99
N LYS A 148 35.08 6.25 17.65
CA LYS A 148 34.47 4.92 17.73
C LYS A 148 34.04 4.40 16.36
N GLN A 149 33.29 5.21 15.61
CA GLN A 149 32.80 4.83 14.27
C GLN A 149 33.95 4.58 13.29
N ARG A 150 34.98 5.43 13.32
CA ARG A 150 36.19 5.25 12.51
C ARG A 150 36.89 3.93 12.81
N LYS A 151 37.01 3.56 14.09
CA LYS A 151 37.61 2.28 14.49
C LYS A 151 36.82 1.08 13.96
N GLU A 152 35.50 1.08 14.14
CA GLU A 152 34.64 -0.02 13.70
C GLU A 152 34.74 -0.26 12.18
N GLN A 153 34.67 0.81 11.38
CA GLN A 153 34.81 0.71 9.92
C GLN A 153 36.23 0.31 9.50
N CYS A 154 37.25 0.86 10.15
CA CYS A 154 38.65 0.55 9.87
C CYS A 154 38.96 -0.94 10.09
N TYR A 155 38.49 -1.53 11.21
CA TYR A 155 38.73 -2.94 11.50
C TYR A 155 38.14 -3.86 10.42
N ASN A 156 36.91 -3.60 9.97
CA ASN A 156 36.28 -4.39 8.92
C ASN A 156 37.03 -4.28 7.60
N ILE A 157 37.35 -3.06 7.17
CA ILE A 157 38.08 -2.82 5.91
C ILE A 157 39.46 -3.46 5.98
N PHE A 158 40.17 -3.31 7.10
CA PHE A 158 41.50 -3.88 7.28
C PHE A 158 41.47 -5.41 7.19
N TYR A 159 40.54 -6.06 7.90
CA TYR A 159 40.36 -7.51 7.83
C TYR A 159 40.03 -7.99 6.41
N GLN A 160 39.09 -7.33 5.73
CA GLN A 160 38.64 -7.73 4.40
C GLN A 160 39.73 -7.57 3.34
N VAL A 161 40.52 -6.49 3.39
CA VAL A 161 41.66 -6.30 2.47
C VAL A 161 42.80 -7.29 2.79
N LEU A 162 43.06 -7.61 4.07
CA LEU A 162 44.00 -8.67 4.44
C LEU A 162 43.56 -10.04 3.88
N MET A 163 42.27 -10.36 3.92
CA MET A 163 41.73 -11.58 3.32
C MET A 163 41.97 -11.63 1.81
N VAL A 164 41.85 -10.49 1.12
CA VAL A 164 42.25 -10.39 -0.31
C VAL A 164 43.73 -10.64 -0.48
N LEU A 165 44.61 -9.97 0.29
CA LEU A 165 46.05 -10.14 0.14
C LEU A 165 46.50 -11.58 0.44
N LYS A 166 45.95 -12.23 1.49
CA LYS A 166 46.18 -13.65 1.75
C LYS A 166 45.81 -14.51 0.55
N HIS A 167 44.65 -14.25 -0.06
CA HIS A 167 44.20 -14.97 -1.25
C HIS A 167 45.15 -14.77 -2.44
N LEU A 168 45.50 -13.52 -2.76
CA LEU A 168 46.39 -13.21 -3.88
C LEU A 168 47.79 -13.77 -3.69
N HIS A 169 48.39 -13.59 -2.52
CA HIS A 169 49.74 -14.05 -2.19
C HIS A 169 49.81 -15.59 -2.17
N SER A 170 48.74 -16.29 -1.77
CA SER A 170 48.66 -17.76 -1.91
C SER A 170 48.75 -18.24 -3.36
N LEU A 171 48.35 -17.40 -4.32
CA LEU A 171 48.45 -17.62 -5.76
C LEU A 171 49.71 -16.98 -6.37
N ARG A 172 50.60 -16.41 -5.54
CA ARG A 172 51.79 -15.63 -5.94
C ARG A 172 51.47 -14.44 -6.85
N ILE A 173 50.32 -13.82 -6.63
CA ILE A 173 49.88 -12.61 -7.33
C ILE A 173 50.17 -11.40 -6.44
N VAL A 174 50.90 -10.42 -6.97
CA VAL A 174 51.12 -9.12 -6.30
C VAL A 174 50.21 -8.07 -6.94
N HIS A 175 49.49 -7.30 -6.12
CA HIS A 175 48.53 -6.29 -6.60
C HIS A 175 49.23 -5.10 -7.24
N ARG A 176 50.30 -4.59 -6.62
CA ARG A 176 51.20 -3.52 -7.11
C ARG A 176 50.62 -2.10 -7.22
N ASP A 177 49.31 -1.91 -7.15
CA ASP A 177 48.70 -0.56 -7.08
C ASP A 177 47.59 -0.48 -6.01
N LEU A 178 47.87 -1.01 -4.82
CA LEU A 178 46.93 -0.94 -3.70
C LEU A 178 46.90 0.49 -3.16
N LYS A 179 45.72 1.13 -3.24
CA LYS A 179 45.47 2.51 -2.79
C LYS A 179 43.98 2.71 -2.46
N PRO A 180 43.60 3.76 -1.71
CA PRO A 180 42.20 4.00 -1.33
C PRO A 180 41.23 4.17 -2.51
N GLU A 181 41.71 4.56 -3.70
CA GLU A 181 40.89 4.68 -4.91
C GLU A 181 40.56 3.31 -5.54
N ASN A 182 41.33 2.26 -5.21
CA ASN A 182 41.18 0.91 -5.74
C ASN A 182 40.51 -0.06 -4.74
N ILE A 183 40.07 0.44 -3.57
CA ILE A 183 39.27 -0.30 -2.60
C ILE A 183 37.86 0.31 -2.63
N PHE A 184 36.89 -0.45 -3.10
CA PHE A 184 35.50 -0.02 -3.23
C PHE A 184 34.65 -0.51 -2.05
N LEU A 185 33.46 0.04 -1.91
CA LEU A 185 32.53 -0.32 -0.85
C LEU A 185 31.20 -0.77 -1.46
N ASP A 186 30.73 -1.96 -1.10
CA ASP A 186 29.39 -2.40 -1.48
C ASP A 186 28.29 -1.65 -0.69
N GLN A 187 27.02 -1.92 -1.03
CA GLN A 187 25.86 -1.34 -0.35
C GLN A 187 25.84 -1.52 1.18
N ASP A 188 26.50 -2.56 1.70
CA ASP A 188 26.55 -2.90 3.12
C ASP A 188 27.81 -2.34 3.81
N GLY A 189 28.66 -1.65 3.05
CA GLY A 189 29.89 -1.03 3.51
C GLY A 189 31.09 -1.99 3.61
N ASN A 190 31.03 -3.17 2.99
CA ASN A 190 32.18 -4.08 2.92
C ASN A 190 33.16 -3.65 1.83
N ALA A 191 34.45 -3.82 2.11
CA ALA A 191 35.53 -3.55 1.19
C ALA A 191 35.60 -4.59 0.06
N LYS A 192 35.73 -4.07 -1.16
CA LYS A 192 35.93 -4.81 -2.41
C LYS A 192 37.19 -4.28 -3.10
N THR A 193 38.29 -5.01 -3.02
CA THR A 193 39.54 -4.62 -3.69
C THR A 193 39.40 -4.84 -5.21
N GLY A 194 39.71 -3.83 -6.00
CA GLY A 194 39.60 -3.83 -7.46
C GLY A 194 40.84 -3.27 -8.17
N ASP A 195 40.71 -3.12 -9.49
CA ASP A 195 41.74 -2.63 -10.42
C ASP A 195 43.04 -3.46 -10.47
N PHE A 196 42.93 -4.64 -11.09
CA PHE A 196 44.03 -5.58 -11.27
C PHE A 196 44.87 -5.32 -12.53
N GLY A 197 44.76 -4.14 -13.16
CA GLY A 197 45.45 -3.81 -14.42
C GLY A 197 46.99 -3.77 -14.30
N LEU A 198 47.53 -3.70 -13.08
CA LEU A 198 48.96 -3.77 -12.80
C LEU A 198 49.37 -5.05 -12.05
N ALA A 199 48.41 -5.91 -11.72
CA ALA A 199 48.65 -7.14 -10.98
C ALA A 199 49.47 -8.14 -11.82
N LEU A 200 50.33 -8.91 -11.16
CA LEU A 200 51.23 -9.84 -11.84
C LEU A 200 51.49 -11.09 -11.01
N MET A 201 51.47 -12.25 -11.67
CA MET A 201 51.88 -13.52 -11.09
C MET A 201 53.41 -13.67 -11.14
N ILE A 202 54.03 -14.00 -10.01
CA ILE A 202 55.48 -14.19 -9.90
C ILE A 202 55.87 -15.61 -10.33
N GLN A 203 56.51 -15.76 -11.51
CA GLN A 203 56.80 -17.08 -12.09
C GLN A 203 58.22 -17.64 -11.80
N SER A 204 59.21 -16.84 -11.38
CA SER A 204 60.56 -17.39 -11.09
C SER A 204 61.57 -16.49 -10.34
N ARG A 205 61.40 -15.15 -10.33
CA ARG A 205 62.21 -14.23 -9.51
C ARG A 205 61.33 -13.78 -8.36
N SER A 206 61.80 -13.76 -7.11
CA SER A 206 61.00 -13.35 -5.94
C SER A 206 60.53 -11.87 -5.97
N GLU A 207 60.75 -11.15 -7.07
CA GLU A 207 60.61 -9.71 -7.23
C GLU A 207 60.13 -9.37 -8.65
N VAL A 208 59.33 -8.31 -8.77
CA VAL A 208 58.82 -7.75 -10.04
C VAL A 208 59.13 -6.24 -10.12
N ASN A 209 59.16 -5.68 -11.34
CA ASN A 209 59.45 -4.25 -11.52
C ASN A 209 58.40 -3.36 -10.81
N ALA A 210 58.78 -2.19 -10.30
CA ALA A 210 57.82 -1.29 -9.67
C ALA A 210 56.80 -0.69 -10.68
N ALA A 211 55.57 -0.49 -10.22
CA ALA A 211 54.49 0.20 -10.91
C ALA A 211 53.50 0.77 -9.90
N GLY A 212 52.53 1.57 -10.36
CA GLY A 212 51.49 2.13 -9.50
C GLY A 212 51.82 3.53 -8.95
N THR A 213 51.05 3.95 -7.94
CA THR A 213 51.10 5.31 -7.39
C THR A 213 52.22 5.48 -6.38
N GLN A 214 53.20 6.35 -6.68
CA GLN A 214 54.46 6.49 -5.91
C GLN A 214 54.26 6.73 -4.40
N ASN A 215 53.19 7.40 -3.98
CA ASN A 215 52.96 7.72 -2.56
C ASN A 215 52.70 6.48 -1.69
N TYR A 216 52.12 5.42 -2.26
CA TYR A 216 51.85 4.15 -1.56
C TYR A 216 52.96 3.12 -1.74
N GLN A 217 54.00 3.43 -2.52
CA GLN A 217 55.11 2.54 -2.77
C GLN A 217 56.06 2.48 -1.57
N PRO A 218 56.62 1.29 -1.27
CA PRO A 218 57.65 1.14 -0.25
C PRO A 218 59.02 1.62 -0.76
N PRO A 219 60.01 1.82 0.13
CA PRO A 219 61.35 2.27 -0.23
C PRO A 219 62.03 1.41 -1.32
N GLU A 220 61.89 0.08 -1.25
CA GLU A 220 62.52 -0.81 -2.23
C GLU A 220 61.95 -0.67 -3.65
N ALA A 221 60.67 -0.27 -3.76
CA ALA A 221 60.04 -0.01 -5.05
C ALA A 221 60.53 1.32 -5.66
N ILE A 222 60.80 2.32 -4.82
CA ILE A 222 61.28 3.64 -5.24
C ILE A 222 62.76 3.57 -5.63
N ASP A 223 63.60 3.00 -4.77
CA ASP A 223 65.06 3.06 -4.92
C ASP A 223 65.60 1.96 -5.84
N PHE A 224 64.98 0.78 -5.86
CA PHE A 224 65.47 -0.39 -6.60
C PHE A 224 64.52 -0.90 -7.69
N ASN A 225 63.37 -0.26 -7.86
CA ASN A 225 62.34 -0.69 -8.82
C ASN A 225 61.91 -2.15 -8.59
N GLN A 226 61.86 -2.60 -7.33
CA GLN A 226 61.52 -3.97 -6.93
C GLN A 226 60.25 -3.98 -6.08
N MET A 227 59.31 -4.86 -6.41
CA MET A 227 58.10 -5.11 -5.61
C MET A 227 57.94 -6.61 -5.33
N THR A 228 57.41 -6.91 -4.16
CA THR A 228 57.11 -8.27 -3.68
C THR A 228 55.75 -8.28 -2.99
N GLU A 229 55.32 -9.42 -2.46
CA GLU A 229 54.13 -9.54 -1.60
C GLU A 229 54.22 -8.60 -0.39
N ALA A 230 55.43 -8.40 0.18
CA ALA A 230 55.69 -7.47 1.28
C ALA A 230 55.50 -5.99 0.89
N SER A 231 55.49 -5.67 -0.41
CA SER A 231 55.18 -4.32 -0.89
C SER A 231 53.69 -4.02 -0.79
N ASP A 232 52.81 -5.00 -1.02
CA ASP A 232 51.36 -4.83 -0.81
C ASP A 232 51.02 -4.67 0.68
N ILE A 233 51.76 -5.37 1.57
CA ILE A 233 51.62 -5.23 3.03
C ILE A 233 51.96 -3.80 3.47
N TRP A 234 53.05 -3.23 2.95
CA TRP A 234 53.39 -1.83 3.21
C TRP A 234 52.26 -0.89 2.79
N ALA A 235 51.75 -1.05 1.56
CA ALA A 235 50.70 -0.19 1.02
C ALA A 235 49.43 -0.25 1.89
N LEU A 236 49.03 -1.45 2.34
CA LEU A 236 47.92 -1.60 3.28
C LEU A 236 48.19 -0.92 4.62
N GLY A 237 49.40 -1.04 5.17
CA GLY A 237 49.80 -0.36 6.40
C GLY A 237 49.66 1.16 6.29
N VAL A 238 50.09 1.73 5.17
CA VAL A 238 49.92 3.16 4.85
C VAL A 238 48.43 3.55 4.81
N ILE A 239 47.60 2.76 4.12
CA ILE A 239 46.15 3.00 4.00
C ILE A 239 45.47 2.97 5.37
N VAL A 240 45.79 1.98 6.22
CA VAL A 240 45.14 1.85 7.54
C VAL A 240 45.55 2.99 8.48
N VAL A 241 46.81 3.42 8.44
CA VAL A 241 47.23 4.61 9.19
C VAL A 241 46.47 5.86 8.69
N GLU A 242 46.34 6.00 7.37
CA GLU A 242 45.61 7.11 6.75
C GLU A 242 44.12 7.13 7.12
N ILE A 243 43.45 5.98 7.25
CA ILE A 243 42.06 5.90 7.74
C ILE A 243 41.92 6.53 9.14
N PHE A 244 42.89 6.32 10.03
CA PHE A 244 42.85 6.88 11.39
C PHE A 244 43.19 8.37 11.42
N THR A 245 44.16 8.80 10.63
CA THR A 245 44.70 10.17 10.68
C THR A 245 43.97 11.14 9.75
N GLY A 246 43.29 10.64 8.71
CA GLY A 246 42.76 11.43 7.58
C GLY A 246 43.86 11.96 6.64
N VAL A 247 45.13 11.70 6.93
CA VAL A 247 46.28 12.24 6.19
C VAL A 247 47.32 11.17 5.93
N HIS A 248 47.87 11.16 4.72
CA HIS A 248 48.89 10.20 4.33
C HIS A 248 50.12 10.26 5.28
N PRO A 249 50.59 9.12 5.83
CA PRO A 249 51.53 9.09 6.95
C PRO A 249 52.89 9.71 6.65
N PHE A 250 53.36 9.63 5.41
CA PHE A 250 54.66 10.13 4.97
C PHE A 250 54.60 11.49 4.25
N GLN A 251 53.42 12.10 4.11
CA GLN A 251 53.23 13.31 3.31
C GLN A 251 54.08 14.47 3.82
N GLY A 252 54.97 14.97 2.96
CA GLY A 252 55.73 16.21 3.14
C GLY A 252 55.19 17.35 2.27
N PRO A 253 55.65 18.59 2.51
CA PRO A 253 55.42 19.76 1.66
C PRO A 253 55.67 19.56 0.15
N THR A 254 56.63 18.71 -0.22
CA THR A 254 56.97 18.37 -1.62
C THR A 254 56.98 16.86 -1.85
N GLN A 255 56.96 16.46 -3.13
CA GLN A 255 57.07 15.04 -3.51
C GLN A 255 58.42 14.46 -3.08
N ASP A 256 59.51 15.21 -3.26
CA ASP A 256 60.86 14.79 -2.84
C ASP A 256 60.95 14.60 -1.32
N GLU A 257 60.28 15.46 -0.54
CA GLU A 257 60.23 15.32 0.91
C GLU A 257 59.38 14.12 1.34
N THR A 258 58.29 13.85 0.63
CA THR A 258 57.46 12.65 0.84
C THR A 258 58.28 11.37 0.60
N VAL A 259 59.05 11.32 -0.50
CA VAL A 259 59.97 10.22 -0.79
C VAL A 259 61.07 10.10 0.26
N ALA A 260 61.68 11.22 0.67
CA ALA A 260 62.68 11.22 1.73
C ALA A 260 62.10 10.72 3.06
N ASN A 261 60.84 11.01 3.36
CA ASN A 261 60.16 10.50 4.55
C ASN A 261 59.92 8.99 4.47
N ILE A 262 59.51 8.47 3.31
CA ILE A 262 59.37 7.03 3.05
C ILE A 262 60.71 6.32 3.28
N ASN A 263 61.77 6.76 2.59
CA ASN A 263 63.08 6.10 2.63
C ASN A 263 63.74 6.14 4.03
N ASN A 264 63.49 7.18 4.81
CA ASN A 264 64.01 7.30 6.17
C ASN A 264 63.06 6.74 7.25
N GLY A 265 61.91 6.18 6.87
CA GLY A 265 60.90 5.68 7.82
C GLY A 265 60.32 6.77 8.73
N ARG A 266 60.29 8.02 8.28
CA ARG A 266 59.76 9.17 9.05
C ARG A 266 58.29 9.38 8.73
N PHE A 267 57.40 8.82 9.55
CA PHE A 267 55.96 8.99 9.42
C PHE A 267 55.34 9.74 10.59
N LYS A 268 54.18 10.36 10.37
CA LYS A 268 53.36 10.95 11.43
C LYS A 268 52.94 9.87 12.43
N ALA A 269 53.17 10.12 13.72
CA ALA A 269 52.88 9.14 14.77
C ALA A 269 51.42 8.67 14.71
N VAL A 270 51.23 7.36 14.84
CA VAL A 270 49.89 6.76 14.94
C VAL A 270 49.17 7.38 16.16
N PRO A 271 47.90 7.83 16.03
CA PRO A 271 47.19 8.49 17.12
C PRO A 271 47.17 7.68 18.43
N ASP A 272 47.24 8.36 19.58
CA ASP A 272 47.32 7.71 20.90
C ASP A 272 46.14 6.80 21.22
N TYR A 273 44.99 6.99 20.57
CA TYR A 273 43.82 6.15 20.75
C TYR A 273 43.92 4.80 20.01
N VAL A 274 44.90 4.63 19.11
CA VAL A 274 45.27 3.34 18.50
C VAL A 274 46.36 2.73 19.37
N LYS A 275 46.04 1.64 20.09
CA LYS A 275 46.92 1.01 21.09
C LYS A 275 46.90 -0.50 20.94
N GLY A 276 47.84 -1.15 21.62
CA GLY A 276 47.94 -2.61 21.69
C GLY A 276 48.29 -3.22 20.34
N GLU A 277 47.77 -4.42 20.10
CA GLU A 277 48.06 -5.28 18.94
C GLU A 277 47.93 -4.54 17.61
N LEU A 278 46.87 -3.74 17.39
CA LEU A 278 46.70 -2.98 16.14
C LEU A 278 47.88 -2.02 15.89
N LYS A 279 48.37 -1.32 16.92
CA LYS A 279 49.48 -0.38 16.77
C LYS A 279 50.76 -1.11 16.39
N GLU A 280 51.00 -2.26 17.01
CA GLU A 280 52.17 -3.11 16.75
C GLU A 280 52.13 -3.68 15.33
N MET A 281 50.97 -4.16 14.87
CA MET A 281 50.74 -4.58 13.50
C MET A 281 51.04 -3.45 12.50
N LEU A 282 50.52 -2.25 12.73
CA LEU A 282 50.74 -1.13 11.79
C LEU A 282 52.21 -0.73 11.69
N ILE A 283 52.93 -0.69 12.81
CA ILE A 283 54.36 -0.34 12.83
C ILE A 283 55.19 -1.43 12.12
N SER A 284 54.85 -2.71 12.27
CA SER A 284 55.57 -3.79 11.59
C SER A 284 55.30 -3.83 10.08
N MET A 285 54.08 -3.48 9.63
CA MET A 285 53.72 -3.39 8.22
C MET A 285 54.47 -2.28 7.47
N ILE A 286 54.68 -1.11 8.10
CA ILE A 286 55.39 0.04 7.50
C ILE A 286 56.89 0.05 7.83
N ASN A 287 57.50 -1.13 8.01
CA ASN A 287 58.94 -1.26 8.24
C ASN A 287 59.72 -0.99 6.94
N VAL A 288 60.73 -0.13 6.98
CA VAL A 288 61.58 0.19 5.82
C VAL A 288 62.25 -1.07 5.25
N ASP A 289 62.60 -2.03 6.12
CA ASP A 289 63.15 -3.32 5.72
C ASP A 289 62.01 -4.28 5.34
N PRO A 290 61.88 -4.69 4.06
CA PRO A 290 60.79 -5.54 3.60
C PRO A 290 60.79 -6.93 4.24
N VAL A 291 61.95 -7.43 4.67
CA VAL A 291 62.08 -8.77 5.30
C VAL A 291 61.47 -8.78 6.71
N LYS A 292 61.35 -7.62 7.35
CA LYS A 292 60.76 -7.48 8.69
C LYS A 292 59.24 -7.27 8.67
N ARG A 293 58.64 -7.13 7.49
CA ARG A 293 57.19 -6.99 7.35
C ARG A 293 56.54 -8.36 7.49
N PRO A 294 55.46 -8.49 8.28
CA PRO A 294 54.73 -9.75 8.38
C PRO A 294 53.99 -10.04 7.07
N SER A 295 53.71 -11.31 6.82
CA SER A 295 52.80 -11.75 5.76
C SER A 295 51.34 -11.44 6.10
N ALA A 296 50.45 -11.43 5.09
CA ALA A 296 49.01 -11.30 5.32
C ALA A 296 48.46 -12.43 6.20
N GLU A 297 49.02 -13.64 6.09
CA GLU A 297 48.65 -14.79 6.91
C GLU A 297 49.01 -14.58 8.39
N GLU A 298 50.25 -14.18 8.68
CA GLU A 298 50.67 -13.88 10.05
C GLU A 298 49.85 -12.74 10.69
N LEU A 299 49.46 -11.74 9.91
CA LEU A 299 48.59 -10.66 10.40
C LEU A 299 47.16 -11.16 10.71
N LEU A 300 46.63 -12.08 9.92
CA LEU A 300 45.29 -12.66 10.12
C LEU A 300 45.24 -13.68 11.28
N ASP A 301 46.38 -14.24 11.67
CA ASP A 301 46.50 -15.14 12.82
C ASP A 301 46.56 -14.41 14.18
N SER A 302 46.52 -13.07 14.17
CA SER A 302 46.47 -12.24 15.37
C SER A 302 45.14 -12.37 16.11
N ASP A 303 45.12 -12.11 17.43
CA ASP A 303 43.92 -12.28 18.25
C ASP A 303 42.79 -11.35 17.78
N LEU A 304 43.13 -10.11 17.43
CA LEU A 304 42.21 -9.13 16.84
C LEU A 304 41.57 -9.65 15.54
N MET A 305 42.37 -10.23 14.63
CA MET A 305 41.85 -10.69 13.33
C MET A 305 41.05 -11.99 13.45
N GLN A 306 41.43 -12.88 14.36
CA GLN A 306 40.65 -14.09 14.67
C GLN A 306 39.28 -13.75 15.29
N LEU A 307 39.20 -12.68 16.10
CA LEU A 307 37.92 -12.18 16.61
C LEU A 307 37.03 -11.64 15.48
N LEU A 308 37.59 -10.86 14.55
CA LEU A 308 36.86 -10.34 13.40
C LEU A 308 36.38 -11.48 12.47
N ALA A 309 37.22 -12.51 12.27
CA ALA A 309 36.85 -13.69 11.50
C ALA A 309 35.63 -14.43 12.09
N LYS A 310 35.54 -14.55 13.42
CA LYS A 310 34.36 -15.16 14.08
C LYS A 310 33.09 -14.34 13.83
N ILE A 311 33.17 -13.02 14.00
CA ILE A 311 32.04 -12.11 13.77
C ILE A 311 31.54 -12.22 12.32
N GLU A 312 32.48 -12.28 11.37
CA GLU A 312 32.16 -12.39 9.96
C GLU A 312 31.52 -13.73 9.58
N ASN A 313 32.03 -14.84 10.14
CA ASN A 313 31.45 -16.17 9.92
C ASN A 313 30.01 -16.28 10.47
N GLU A 314 29.72 -15.67 11.62
CA GLU A 314 28.36 -15.62 12.18
C GLU A 314 27.40 -14.82 11.29
N LYS A 315 27.87 -13.70 10.72
CA LYS A 315 27.09 -12.92 9.74
C LYS A 315 26.75 -13.75 8.50
N ASP A 316 27.73 -14.46 7.95
CA ASP A 316 27.54 -15.28 6.75
C ASP A 316 26.52 -16.41 6.97
N GLN A 317 26.58 -17.10 8.11
CA GLN A 317 25.61 -18.15 8.45
C GLN A 317 24.19 -17.62 8.59
N ASN A 318 24.02 -16.45 9.20
CA ASN A 318 22.70 -15.81 9.34
C ASN A 318 22.14 -15.37 7.99
N GLN A 319 22.98 -14.83 7.11
CA GLN A 319 22.56 -14.40 5.77
C GLN A 319 22.08 -15.57 4.92
N ILE A 320 22.80 -16.71 4.93
CA ILE A 320 22.40 -17.93 4.22
C ILE A 320 21.03 -18.42 4.70
N ALA A 321 20.80 -18.46 6.01
CA ALA A 321 19.52 -18.89 6.58
C ALA A 321 18.34 -17.98 6.17
N ILE A 322 18.59 -16.66 6.06
CA ILE A 322 17.59 -15.68 5.59
C ILE A 322 17.27 -15.91 4.11
N GLU A 323 18.27 -16.11 3.27
CA GLU A 323 18.11 -16.34 1.82
C GLU A 323 17.34 -17.63 1.53
N GLU A 324 17.64 -18.73 2.23
CA GLU A 324 16.90 -20.00 2.11
C GLU A 324 15.42 -19.83 2.49
N LYS A 325 15.15 -19.08 3.57
CA LYS A 325 13.78 -18.79 4.00
C LYS A 325 13.02 -17.97 2.98
N LEU A 326 13.61 -16.88 2.47
CA LEU A 326 12.99 -16.03 1.44
C LEU A 326 12.68 -16.81 0.17
N LYS A 327 13.60 -17.67 -0.28
CA LYS A 327 13.39 -18.53 -1.45
C LYS A 327 12.19 -19.46 -1.26
N SER A 328 12.06 -20.08 -0.08
CA SER A 328 10.93 -20.96 0.23
C SER A 328 9.57 -20.23 0.27
N GLU A 329 9.54 -19.00 0.78
CA GLU A 329 8.33 -18.16 0.80
C GLU A 329 7.92 -17.73 -0.62
N GLU A 330 8.89 -17.43 -1.48
CA GLU A 330 8.63 -17.07 -2.88
C GLU A 330 8.10 -18.25 -3.70
N GLU A 331 8.66 -19.45 -3.49
CA GLU A 331 8.15 -20.69 -4.10
C GLU A 331 6.72 -21.00 -3.65
N LEU A 332 6.41 -20.85 -2.36
CA LEU A 332 5.06 -21.03 -1.83
C LEU A 332 4.09 -19.99 -2.41
N LYS A 333 4.52 -18.74 -2.57
CA LYS A 333 3.72 -17.69 -3.22
C LYS A 333 3.43 -18.02 -4.67
N LYS A 334 4.42 -18.48 -5.44
CA LYS A 334 4.25 -18.92 -6.85
C LYS A 334 3.26 -20.07 -6.94
N LEU A 335 3.34 -21.05 -6.04
CA LEU A 335 2.40 -22.16 -5.98
C LEU A 335 0.96 -21.69 -5.69
N ASN A 336 0.78 -20.82 -4.71
CA ASN A 336 -0.54 -20.27 -4.36
C ASN A 336 -1.17 -19.52 -5.54
N GLU A 337 -0.37 -18.75 -6.29
CA GLU A 337 -0.85 -18.07 -7.50
C GLU A 337 -1.22 -19.05 -8.62
N LEU A 338 -0.52 -20.18 -8.75
CA LEU A 338 -0.89 -21.21 -9.72
C LEU A 338 -2.20 -21.92 -9.32
N ILE A 339 -2.38 -22.21 -8.02
CA ILE A 339 -3.62 -22.84 -7.50
C ILE A 339 -4.84 -21.93 -7.78
N LYS A 340 -4.68 -20.61 -7.66
CA LYS A 340 -5.73 -19.64 -8.02
C LYS A 340 -6.16 -19.71 -9.49
N GLN A 341 -5.35 -20.27 -10.38
CA GLN A 341 -5.69 -20.42 -11.81
C GLN A 341 -6.38 -21.75 -12.14
N ILE A 342 -6.43 -22.69 -11.19
CA ILE A 342 -6.99 -24.02 -11.41
C ILE A 342 -8.52 -23.95 -11.41
N ARG A 343 -9.13 -24.57 -12.43
CA ARG A 343 -10.55 -24.90 -12.39
C ARG A 343 -10.74 -26.14 -11.52
N LEU A 344 -11.47 -25.99 -10.41
CA LEU A 344 -11.81 -27.12 -9.53
C LEU A 344 -12.51 -28.25 -10.31
N PRO A 345 -11.98 -29.49 -10.27
CA PRO A 345 -12.59 -30.64 -10.95
C PRO A 345 -13.91 -31.07 -10.30
N ASP A 346 -14.89 -31.47 -11.11
CA ASP A 346 -16.20 -31.89 -10.60
C ASP A 346 -16.11 -33.16 -9.73
N GLU A 347 -15.19 -34.09 -10.05
CA GLU A 347 -14.92 -35.28 -9.23
C GLU A 347 -14.34 -34.92 -7.84
N PHE A 348 -13.47 -33.91 -7.77
CA PHE A 348 -12.98 -33.39 -6.49
C PHE A 348 -14.14 -32.84 -5.65
N LEU A 349 -15.02 -32.04 -6.26
CA LEU A 349 -16.17 -31.45 -5.57
C LEU A 349 -17.16 -32.52 -5.09
N LYS A 350 -17.40 -33.55 -5.91
CA LYS A 350 -18.24 -34.70 -5.55
C LYS A 350 -17.65 -35.47 -4.36
N LYS A 351 -16.34 -35.76 -4.42
CA LYS A 351 -15.63 -36.46 -3.34
C LYS A 351 -15.63 -35.67 -2.04
N LEU A 352 -15.34 -34.37 -2.11
CA LEU A 352 -15.39 -33.46 -0.97
C LEU A 352 -16.80 -33.43 -0.34
N ARG A 353 -17.85 -33.35 -1.15
CA ARG A 353 -19.24 -33.45 -0.68
C ARG A 353 -19.46 -34.77 0.08
N GLU A 354 -19.10 -35.90 -0.52
CA GLU A 354 -19.28 -37.22 0.11
C GLU A 354 -18.55 -37.32 1.45
N ASP A 355 -17.33 -36.79 1.53
CA ASP A 355 -16.53 -36.85 2.75
C ASP A 355 -17.06 -35.90 3.83
N LEU A 356 -17.53 -34.68 3.49
CA LEU A 356 -18.18 -33.75 4.43
C LEU A 356 -19.51 -34.29 4.99
N MET A 357 -20.19 -35.16 4.25
CA MET A 357 -21.45 -35.77 4.67
C MET A 357 -21.26 -36.95 5.62
N LYS A 358 -20.04 -37.50 5.75
CA LYS A 358 -19.78 -38.65 6.62
C LYS A 358 -19.71 -38.21 8.10
N PRO A 359 -20.29 -38.99 9.02
CA PRO A 359 -20.04 -38.81 10.44
C PRO A 359 -18.59 -39.18 10.79
N LEU A 360 -18.05 -38.56 11.85
CA LEU A 360 -16.74 -38.91 12.41
C LEU A 360 -16.87 -40.17 13.28
N GLU A 361 -16.63 -41.33 12.68
CA GLU A 361 -16.73 -42.64 13.35
C GLU A 361 -15.35 -43.31 13.53
N GLY A 362 -15.29 -44.27 14.44
CA GLY A 362 -14.07 -45.05 14.73
C GLY A 362 -13.29 -44.56 15.95
N THR A 363 -12.04 -45.02 16.06
CA THR A 363 -11.11 -44.63 17.13
C THR A 363 -10.69 -43.16 17.00
N GLU A 364 -10.18 -42.56 18.08
CA GLU A 364 -9.69 -41.17 18.07
C GLU A 364 -8.63 -40.91 16.99
N ILE A 365 -7.79 -41.91 16.69
CA ILE A 365 -6.79 -41.83 15.61
C ILE A 365 -7.48 -41.76 14.25
N GLN A 366 -8.45 -42.64 14.00
CA GLN A 366 -9.19 -42.67 12.74
C GLN A 366 -10.00 -41.38 12.51
N LYS A 367 -10.62 -40.84 13.57
CA LYS A 367 -11.31 -39.54 13.51
C LYS A 367 -10.34 -38.41 13.18
N LYS A 368 -9.16 -38.39 13.79
CA LYS A 368 -8.13 -37.37 13.53
C LYS A 368 -7.59 -37.44 12.11
N GLU A 369 -7.34 -38.64 11.58
CA GLU A 369 -6.92 -38.85 10.19
C GLU A 369 -7.99 -38.40 9.20
N ALA A 370 -9.26 -38.75 9.45
CA ALA A 370 -10.39 -38.32 8.64
C ALA A 370 -10.56 -36.79 8.65
N LEU A 371 -10.46 -36.15 9.82
CA LEU A 371 -10.47 -34.70 9.96
C LEU A 371 -9.32 -34.05 9.20
N GLN A 372 -8.10 -34.58 9.31
CA GLN A 372 -6.94 -34.02 8.63
C GLN A 372 -7.10 -34.06 7.11
N LEU A 373 -7.64 -35.16 6.57
CA LEU A 373 -7.94 -35.28 5.14
C LEU A 373 -9.00 -34.26 4.70
N LEU A 374 -10.08 -34.13 5.47
CA LEU A 374 -11.13 -33.13 5.21
C LEU A 374 -10.60 -31.70 5.23
N GLU A 375 -9.74 -31.37 6.20
CA GLU A 375 -9.11 -30.05 6.27
C GLU A 375 -8.23 -29.76 5.07
N ASN A 376 -7.45 -30.74 4.60
CA ASN A 376 -6.59 -30.56 3.44
C ASN A 376 -7.42 -30.27 2.18
N ASN A 377 -8.53 -30.99 1.99
CA ASN A 377 -9.44 -30.73 0.88
C ASN A 377 -10.13 -29.36 1.00
N CYS A 378 -10.52 -28.95 2.21
CA CYS A 378 -11.10 -27.62 2.44
C CYS A 378 -10.08 -26.50 2.19
N LYS A 379 -8.82 -26.66 2.59
CA LYS A 379 -7.73 -25.71 2.29
C LYS A 379 -7.54 -25.55 0.79
N PHE A 380 -7.55 -26.65 0.04
CA PHE A 380 -7.46 -26.60 -1.42
C PHE A 380 -8.64 -25.84 -2.05
N LEU A 381 -9.87 -26.10 -1.59
CA LEU A 381 -11.05 -25.36 -2.02
C LEU A 381 -10.95 -23.86 -1.70
N SER A 382 -10.55 -23.52 -0.46
CA SER A 382 -10.33 -22.14 -0.02
C SER A 382 -9.29 -21.43 -0.88
N LEU A 383 -8.12 -22.04 -1.13
CA LEU A 383 -7.09 -21.45 -1.98
C LEU A 383 -7.55 -21.22 -3.43
N ALA A 384 -8.40 -22.09 -3.97
CA ALA A 384 -8.92 -21.95 -5.32
C ALA A 384 -9.98 -20.82 -5.47
N LEU A 385 -10.63 -20.43 -4.37
CA LEU A 385 -11.73 -19.45 -4.35
C LEU A 385 -11.37 -18.10 -3.70
N ASN A 386 -10.44 -18.11 -2.74
CA ASN A 386 -10.08 -16.94 -1.95
C ASN A 386 -9.52 -15.82 -2.85
N ASP A 387 -9.90 -14.57 -2.54
CA ASP A 387 -9.54 -13.35 -3.27
C ASP A 387 -9.91 -13.32 -4.77
N ARG A 388 -10.73 -14.26 -5.25
CA ARG A 388 -11.23 -14.28 -6.64
C ARG A 388 -12.70 -13.89 -6.71
N LYS A 389 -13.06 -13.12 -7.74
CA LYS A 389 -14.45 -12.98 -8.20
C LYS A 389 -14.81 -14.13 -9.14
N ASP A 390 -14.68 -15.38 -8.67
CA ASP A 390 -15.03 -16.59 -9.44
C ASP A 390 -16.42 -17.11 -9.06
N ASP A 391 -17.45 -16.37 -9.46
CA ASP A 391 -18.83 -16.75 -9.15
C ASP A 391 -19.28 -18.01 -9.89
N ASP A 392 -18.74 -18.29 -11.07
CA ASP A 392 -19.02 -19.55 -11.78
C ASP A 392 -18.42 -20.75 -11.04
N GLY A 393 -17.22 -20.60 -10.48
CA GLY A 393 -16.62 -21.58 -9.55
C GLY A 393 -17.49 -21.83 -8.34
N ARG A 394 -17.94 -20.78 -7.66
CA ARG A 394 -18.85 -20.90 -6.50
C ARG A 394 -20.17 -21.56 -6.89
N LYS A 395 -20.77 -21.20 -8.03
CA LYS A 395 -21.99 -21.85 -8.55
C LYS A 395 -21.79 -23.34 -8.80
N ARG A 396 -20.61 -23.78 -9.27
CA ARG A 396 -20.29 -25.22 -9.42
C ARG A 396 -20.20 -25.91 -8.07
N VAL A 397 -19.52 -25.31 -7.09
CA VAL A 397 -19.42 -25.83 -5.71
C VAL A 397 -20.81 -25.96 -5.06
N ILE A 398 -21.69 -25.00 -5.30
CA ILE A 398 -23.08 -25.06 -4.81
C ILE A 398 -23.86 -26.18 -5.51
N LYS A 399 -23.73 -26.31 -6.84
CA LYS A 399 -24.40 -27.37 -7.62
C LYS A 399 -23.91 -28.78 -7.25
N SER A 400 -22.65 -28.93 -6.83
CA SER A 400 -22.09 -30.22 -6.43
C SER A 400 -22.57 -30.69 -5.05
N GLY A 401 -23.27 -29.84 -4.29
CA GLY A 401 -23.80 -30.18 -2.96
C GLY A 401 -22.81 -29.96 -1.81
N VAL A 402 -21.67 -29.31 -2.06
CA VAL A 402 -20.63 -29.10 -1.04
C VAL A 402 -21.13 -28.18 0.09
N ILE A 403 -22.02 -27.23 -0.21
CA ILE A 403 -22.65 -26.37 0.81
C ILE A 403 -23.44 -27.21 1.83
N GLU A 404 -24.24 -28.17 1.36
CA GLU A 404 -24.96 -29.12 2.21
C GLU A 404 -24.00 -29.96 3.05
N GLY A 405 -22.83 -30.31 2.52
CA GLY A 405 -21.75 -30.95 3.27
C GLY A 405 -21.23 -30.08 4.42
N PHE A 406 -20.96 -28.80 4.18
CA PHE A 406 -20.56 -27.87 5.25
C PHE A 406 -21.66 -27.69 6.29
N ILE A 407 -22.93 -27.59 5.86
CA ILE A 407 -24.08 -27.50 6.78
C ILE A 407 -24.14 -28.74 7.67
N ASN A 408 -23.96 -29.94 7.09
CA ASN A 408 -23.89 -31.19 7.85
C ASN A 408 -22.77 -31.15 8.91
N VAL A 409 -21.57 -30.69 8.55
CA VAL A 409 -20.46 -30.52 9.50
C VAL A 409 -20.86 -29.56 10.63
N PHE A 410 -21.41 -28.40 10.31
CA PHE A 410 -21.74 -27.38 11.29
C PHE A 410 -22.88 -27.80 12.24
N GLU A 411 -23.84 -28.58 11.77
CA GLU A 411 -24.98 -29.04 12.56
C GLU A 411 -24.65 -30.29 13.39
N ASN A 412 -23.94 -31.26 12.80
CA ASN A 412 -23.86 -32.62 13.35
C ASN A 412 -22.52 -32.99 13.98
N TYR A 413 -21.41 -32.31 13.65
CA TYR A 413 -20.12 -32.63 14.27
C TYR A 413 -20.05 -32.08 15.70
N GLU A 414 -19.25 -32.72 16.56
CA GLU A 414 -18.93 -32.18 17.88
C GLU A 414 -18.30 -30.79 17.74
N LEU A 415 -18.78 -29.82 18.51
CA LEU A 415 -18.43 -28.41 18.29
C LEU A 415 -16.91 -28.17 18.30
N ASN A 416 -16.20 -28.78 19.25
CA ASN A 416 -14.74 -28.66 19.39
C ASN A 416 -13.93 -29.36 18.29
N SER A 417 -14.56 -30.23 17.49
CA SER A 417 -13.92 -30.88 16.34
C SER A 417 -13.98 -30.03 15.07
N ILE A 418 -14.83 -29.00 15.06
CA ILE A 418 -14.95 -28.07 13.93
C ILE A 418 -13.80 -27.09 13.99
N THR A 419 -12.93 -27.12 12.99
CA THR A 419 -11.73 -26.28 12.96
C THR A 419 -11.94 -24.98 12.17
N ARG A 420 -10.99 -24.05 12.32
CA ARG A 420 -10.97 -22.77 11.56
C ARG A 420 -11.01 -22.99 10.05
N THR A 421 -10.46 -24.10 9.58
CA THR A 421 -10.41 -24.43 8.15
C THR A 421 -11.82 -24.50 7.57
N PHE A 422 -12.77 -25.16 8.23
CA PHE A 422 -14.14 -25.29 7.71
C PHE A 422 -14.87 -23.95 7.66
N SER A 423 -14.77 -23.17 8.74
CA SER A 423 -15.44 -21.85 8.81
C SER A 423 -14.82 -20.82 7.85
N ASN A 424 -13.49 -20.82 7.69
CA ASN A 424 -12.82 -20.00 6.67
C ASN A 424 -13.25 -20.39 5.25
N THR A 425 -13.27 -21.69 4.94
CA THR A 425 -13.64 -22.15 3.59
C THR A 425 -15.09 -21.81 3.25
N PHE A 426 -16.00 -21.93 4.22
CA PHE A 426 -17.39 -21.48 4.04
C PHE A 426 -17.49 -19.97 3.88
N PHE A 427 -16.72 -19.20 4.65
CA PHE A 427 -16.64 -17.75 4.48
C PHE A 427 -16.20 -17.37 3.05
N ASP A 428 -15.18 -18.01 2.49
CA ASP A 428 -14.67 -17.73 1.12
C ASP A 428 -15.71 -18.01 0.02
N LEU A 429 -16.67 -18.91 0.29
CA LEU A 429 -17.82 -19.16 -0.60
C LEU A 429 -18.84 -18.02 -0.57
N THR A 430 -18.93 -17.27 0.53
CA THR A 430 -19.85 -16.12 0.69
C THR A 430 -19.19 -14.77 0.45
N PHE A 431 -17.87 -14.68 0.64
CA PHE A 431 -17.10 -13.45 0.53
C PHE A 431 -16.72 -13.15 -0.92
N ASN A 432 -16.75 -11.87 -1.31
CA ASN A 432 -16.43 -11.38 -2.65
C ASN A 432 -17.20 -12.13 -3.79
N SER A 433 -18.44 -12.53 -3.50
CA SER A 433 -19.35 -13.16 -4.45
C SER A 433 -20.59 -12.30 -4.73
N THR A 434 -21.22 -12.54 -5.88
CA THR A 434 -22.48 -11.85 -6.24
C THR A 434 -23.65 -12.24 -5.35
N ASP A 435 -24.66 -11.38 -5.36
CA ASP A 435 -25.93 -11.59 -4.65
C ASP A 435 -26.63 -12.87 -5.12
N GLU A 436 -26.53 -13.22 -6.40
CA GLU A 436 -27.02 -14.49 -6.93
C GLU A 436 -26.37 -15.70 -6.24
N VAL A 437 -25.04 -15.70 -6.08
CA VAL A 437 -24.31 -16.80 -5.42
C VAL A 437 -24.75 -16.94 -3.97
N LYS A 438 -24.84 -15.82 -3.24
CA LYS A 438 -25.25 -15.84 -1.84
C LYS A 438 -26.71 -16.24 -1.66
N LEU A 439 -27.62 -15.87 -2.58
CA LEU A 439 -29.01 -16.34 -2.61
C LEU A 439 -29.08 -17.85 -2.85
N LEU A 440 -28.24 -18.40 -3.74
CA LEU A 440 -28.13 -19.84 -3.93
C LEU A 440 -27.66 -20.56 -2.66
N ILE A 441 -26.73 -19.97 -1.90
CA ILE A 441 -26.29 -20.49 -0.60
C ILE A 441 -27.42 -20.38 0.43
N TYR A 442 -28.14 -19.26 0.51
CA TYR A 442 -29.30 -19.07 1.38
C TYR A 442 -30.37 -20.16 1.16
N ASN A 443 -30.66 -20.50 -0.11
CA ASN A 443 -31.61 -21.55 -0.46
C ASN A 443 -31.22 -22.95 0.06
N LYS A 444 -29.96 -23.15 0.49
CA LYS A 444 -29.51 -24.38 1.16
C LYS A 444 -29.78 -24.39 2.67
N LYS A 445 -30.36 -23.32 3.22
CA LYS A 445 -30.71 -23.15 4.64
C LYS A 445 -29.51 -23.25 5.60
N PRO A 446 -28.48 -22.40 5.45
CA PRO A 446 -27.25 -22.52 6.23
C PRO A 446 -27.35 -22.01 7.68
N TYR A 447 -28.43 -21.30 8.04
CA TYR A 447 -28.51 -20.59 9.31
C TYR A 447 -28.42 -21.47 10.56
N PRO A 448 -29.12 -22.62 10.68
CA PRO A 448 -29.05 -23.41 11.91
C PRO A 448 -27.62 -23.86 12.25
N GLY A 449 -26.88 -24.38 11.26
CA GLY A 449 -25.46 -24.71 11.39
C GLY A 449 -24.58 -23.50 11.74
N LEU A 450 -24.70 -22.39 11.01
CA LEU A 450 -23.89 -21.18 11.27
C LEU A 450 -24.18 -20.58 12.66
N ILE A 451 -25.45 -20.56 13.07
CA ILE A 451 -25.87 -20.08 14.39
C ILE A 451 -25.35 -21.00 15.51
N ARG A 452 -25.26 -22.31 15.28
CA ARG A 452 -24.64 -23.25 16.23
C ARG A 452 -23.16 -22.93 16.45
N LEU A 453 -22.42 -22.51 15.42
CA LEU A 453 -21.00 -22.14 15.54
C LEU A 453 -20.78 -20.92 16.45
N LEU A 454 -21.80 -20.09 16.70
CA LEU A 454 -21.67 -18.94 17.61
C LEU A 454 -21.40 -19.34 19.07
N LYS A 455 -21.63 -20.61 19.42
CA LYS A 455 -21.30 -21.19 20.74
C LYS A 455 -19.88 -21.75 20.83
N HIS A 456 -19.11 -21.69 19.76
CA HIS A 456 -17.76 -22.24 19.71
C HIS A 456 -16.81 -21.46 20.65
N SER A 457 -15.86 -22.17 21.26
CA SER A 457 -14.86 -21.61 22.18
C SER A 457 -13.78 -20.79 21.46
N ASP A 458 -13.37 -21.22 20.27
CA ASP A 458 -12.52 -20.45 19.37
C ASP A 458 -13.29 -19.28 18.72
N ILE A 459 -12.93 -18.06 19.10
CA ILE A 459 -13.61 -16.84 18.67
C ILE A 459 -13.40 -16.51 17.18
N LEU A 460 -12.37 -17.06 16.53
CA LEU A 460 -12.14 -16.87 15.10
C LEU A 460 -13.12 -17.70 14.26
N ILE A 461 -13.54 -18.87 14.76
CA ILE A 461 -14.63 -19.65 14.14
C ILE A 461 -15.95 -18.89 14.27
N VAL A 462 -16.22 -18.35 15.46
CA VAL A 462 -17.40 -17.51 15.73
C VAL A 462 -17.41 -16.31 14.78
N LYS A 463 -16.28 -15.62 14.63
CA LYS A 463 -16.14 -14.49 13.69
C LYS A 463 -16.54 -14.89 12.27
N ARG A 464 -15.93 -15.96 11.74
CA ARG A 464 -16.20 -16.43 10.37
C ARG A 464 -17.65 -16.86 10.16
N ALA A 465 -18.27 -17.45 11.16
CA ALA A 465 -19.69 -17.77 11.12
C ALA A 465 -20.55 -16.50 11.02
N THR A 466 -20.31 -15.51 11.89
CA THR A 466 -21.04 -14.23 11.87
C THR A 466 -20.80 -13.47 10.55
N ASP A 467 -19.56 -13.40 10.07
CA ASP A 467 -19.22 -12.77 8.79
C ASP A 467 -19.97 -13.45 7.63
N SER A 468 -20.04 -14.78 7.62
CA SER A 468 -20.78 -15.55 6.61
C SER A 468 -22.28 -15.25 6.67
N ILE A 469 -22.86 -15.14 7.87
CA ILE A 469 -24.26 -14.74 8.06
C ILE A 469 -24.49 -13.34 7.47
N VAL A 470 -23.61 -12.37 7.78
CA VAL A 470 -23.72 -11.00 7.26
C VAL A 470 -23.57 -10.97 5.74
N ASN A 471 -22.64 -11.73 5.17
CA ASN A 471 -22.48 -11.85 3.72
C ASN A 471 -23.76 -12.38 3.07
N ILE A 472 -24.38 -13.41 3.64
CA ILE A 472 -25.65 -13.97 3.14
C ILE A 472 -26.80 -12.98 3.32
N LEU A 473 -26.87 -12.23 4.42
CA LEU A 473 -27.89 -11.18 4.59
C LEU A 473 -27.74 -10.08 3.53
N ASN A 474 -26.51 -9.72 3.18
CA ASN A 474 -26.23 -8.75 2.10
C ASN A 474 -26.59 -9.26 0.70
N SER A 475 -27.10 -10.49 0.54
CA SER A 475 -27.49 -11.08 -0.75
C SER A 475 -28.85 -10.65 -1.27
N VAL A 476 -29.66 -10.01 -0.42
CA VAL A 476 -30.95 -9.49 -0.83
C VAL A 476 -30.68 -8.27 -1.70
N PRO A 477 -30.98 -8.30 -3.01
CA PRO A 477 -30.85 -7.10 -3.83
C PRO A 477 -31.82 -6.04 -3.31
N ASP A 478 -31.81 -4.85 -3.92
CA ASP A 478 -32.90 -3.85 -3.80
C ASP A 478 -34.30 -4.38 -4.24
N THR A 479 -34.53 -5.70 -4.29
CA THR A 479 -35.78 -6.36 -4.68
C THR A 479 -36.88 -6.26 -3.62
N THR A 480 -36.52 -6.10 -2.35
CA THR A 480 -37.46 -5.69 -1.30
C THR A 480 -37.22 -4.21 -0.99
N PRO A 481 -38.22 -3.33 -1.12
CA PRO A 481 -38.09 -1.94 -0.70
C PRO A 481 -37.48 -1.84 0.69
N HIS A 482 -36.59 -0.87 0.93
CA HIS A 482 -35.99 -0.69 2.27
C HIS A 482 -37.05 -0.51 3.38
N SER A 483 -38.25 -0.05 3.02
CA SER A 483 -39.41 0.07 3.90
C SER A 483 -40.00 -1.26 4.36
N GLU A 484 -39.56 -2.39 3.82
CA GLU A 484 -40.06 -3.72 4.17
C GLU A 484 -39.08 -4.50 5.08
N PRO A 485 -39.61 -5.41 5.92
CA PRO A 485 -38.81 -6.33 6.72
C PRO A 485 -37.73 -7.06 5.93
N HIS A 486 -36.63 -7.44 6.59
CA HIS A 486 -35.61 -8.26 5.96
C HIS A 486 -36.17 -9.66 5.65
N PRO A 487 -36.07 -10.19 4.41
CA PRO A 487 -36.72 -11.46 4.03
C PRO A 487 -36.17 -12.68 4.76
N HIS A 488 -34.95 -12.59 5.30
CA HIS A 488 -34.35 -13.68 6.07
C HIS A 488 -34.69 -13.65 7.57
N PHE A 489 -35.51 -12.70 8.04
CA PHE A 489 -35.85 -12.57 9.45
C PHE A 489 -36.43 -13.87 10.03
N GLU A 490 -37.48 -14.41 9.39
CA GLU A 490 -38.14 -15.64 9.86
C GLU A 490 -37.18 -16.84 9.90
N ALA A 491 -36.36 -17.02 8.86
CA ALA A 491 -35.42 -18.14 8.80
C ALA A 491 -34.35 -18.09 9.92
N ILE A 492 -33.95 -16.89 10.34
CA ILE A 492 -33.02 -16.72 11.47
C ILE A 492 -33.77 -16.91 12.79
N GLN A 493 -34.99 -16.39 12.90
CA GLN A 493 -35.82 -16.51 14.09
C GLN A 493 -36.19 -17.98 14.39
N GLU A 494 -36.51 -18.79 13.37
CA GLU A 494 -36.84 -20.22 13.50
C GLU A 494 -35.74 -21.04 14.19
N CYS A 495 -34.47 -20.63 14.05
CA CYS A 495 -33.33 -21.29 14.71
C CYS A 495 -32.84 -20.57 15.97
N ASP A 496 -33.66 -19.66 16.52
CA ASP A 496 -33.34 -18.81 17.68
C ASP A 496 -32.08 -17.96 17.44
N GLY A 497 -31.85 -17.58 16.18
CA GLY A 497 -30.63 -16.89 15.76
C GLY A 497 -30.53 -15.47 16.32
N VAL A 498 -31.65 -14.77 16.46
CA VAL A 498 -31.68 -13.41 17.04
C VAL A 498 -31.10 -13.40 18.46
N ASN A 499 -31.62 -14.26 19.34
CA ASN A 499 -31.13 -14.33 20.73
C ASN A 499 -29.67 -14.79 20.79
N LYS A 500 -29.29 -15.80 20.01
CA LYS A 500 -27.90 -16.30 20.01
C LYS A 500 -26.89 -15.30 19.47
N ILE A 501 -27.26 -14.48 18.48
CA ILE A 501 -26.40 -13.37 18.01
C ILE A 501 -26.32 -12.29 19.08
N PHE A 502 -27.43 -12.00 19.79
CA PHE A 502 -27.42 -11.04 20.89
C PHE A 502 -26.59 -11.52 22.10
N GLU A 503 -26.63 -12.81 22.44
CA GLU A 503 -25.78 -13.43 23.45
C GLU A 503 -24.28 -13.29 23.12
N LEU A 504 -23.90 -13.35 21.84
CA LEU A 504 -22.51 -13.16 21.42
C LEU A 504 -21.96 -11.78 21.82
N PHE A 505 -22.80 -10.74 21.85
CA PHE A 505 -22.40 -9.41 22.32
C PHE A 505 -21.96 -9.40 23.78
N HIS A 506 -22.60 -10.24 24.58
CA HIS A 506 -22.44 -10.35 26.03
C HIS A 506 -21.32 -11.31 26.45
N ARG A 507 -20.77 -12.07 25.49
CA ARG A 507 -19.65 -12.97 25.76
C ARG A 507 -18.42 -12.20 26.23
N ALA A 508 -17.83 -12.66 27.34
CA ALA A 508 -16.65 -12.04 27.94
C ALA A 508 -15.37 -12.27 27.09
N ASP A 509 -15.32 -13.38 26.36
CA ASP A 509 -14.20 -13.77 25.50
C ASP A 509 -14.32 -13.25 24.06
N ALA A 510 -15.45 -12.61 23.71
CA ALA A 510 -15.67 -12.05 22.38
C ALA A 510 -14.85 -10.77 22.16
N SER A 511 -14.13 -10.70 21.04
CA SER A 511 -13.38 -9.50 20.65
C SER A 511 -14.32 -8.34 20.28
N LYS A 512 -13.80 -7.10 20.27
CA LYS A 512 -14.54 -5.92 19.77
C LYS A 512 -15.20 -6.19 18.43
N ASP A 513 -14.42 -6.74 17.50
CA ASP A 513 -14.84 -7.01 16.13
C ASP A 513 -15.98 -8.06 16.04
N ASN A 514 -15.97 -9.07 16.92
CA ASN A 514 -17.08 -10.01 17.04
C ASN A 514 -18.37 -9.31 17.50
N LYS A 515 -18.24 -8.42 18.49
CA LYS A 515 -19.38 -7.67 19.05
C LYS A 515 -19.95 -6.68 18.04
N ASP A 516 -19.09 -5.97 17.33
CA ASP A 516 -19.46 -5.04 16.27
C ASP A 516 -20.23 -5.76 15.16
N THR A 517 -19.69 -6.89 14.68
CA THR A 517 -20.32 -7.69 13.62
C THR A 517 -21.66 -8.28 14.07
N ALA A 518 -21.79 -8.69 15.34
CA ALA A 518 -23.06 -9.17 15.89
C ALA A 518 -24.14 -8.08 15.90
N MET A 519 -23.80 -6.85 16.33
CA MET A 519 -24.75 -5.73 16.33
C MET A 519 -25.11 -5.27 14.91
N ILE A 520 -24.15 -5.26 13.99
CA ILE A 520 -24.40 -5.01 12.57
C ILE A 520 -25.36 -6.08 12.00
N CYS A 521 -25.17 -7.34 12.37
CA CYS A 521 -26.03 -8.44 11.96
C CYS A 521 -27.47 -8.24 12.46
N LEU A 522 -27.67 -7.97 13.76
CA LEU A 522 -29.00 -7.72 14.32
C LEU A 522 -29.66 -6.47 13.71
N GLY A 523 -28.92 -5.38 13.52
CA GLY A 523 -29.43 -4.19 12.86
C GLY A 523 -29.84 -4.43 11.41
N HIS A 524 -29.24 -5.42 10.74
CA HIS A 524 -29.67 -5.86 9.41
C HIS A 524 -30.95 -6.69 9.47
N ILE A 525 -31.01 -7.65 10.39
CA ILE A 525 -32.15 -8.56 10.58
C ILE A 525 -33.42 -7.77 10.90
N PHE A 526 -33.33 -6.76 11.77
CA PHE A 526 -34.46 -5.93 12.21
C PHE A 526 -34.78 -4.74 11.28
N ARG A 527 -34.27 -4.72 10.04
CA ARG A 527 -34.63 -3.68 9.06
C ARG A 527 -36.16 -3.54 8.98
N ALA A 528 -36.67 -2.32 9.17
CA ALA A 528 -38.10 -1.98 9.18
C ALA A 528 -38.99 -2.73 10.19
N LEU A 529 -38.44 -3.60 11.04
CA LEU A 529 -39.14 -4.33 12.09
C LEU A 529 -38.98 -3.66 13.44
N GLU A 530 -39.98 -3.80 14.31
CA GLU A 530 -39.85 -3.37 15.70
C GLU A 530 -38.95 -4.34 16.49
N ILE A 531 -38.00 -3.80 17.24
CA ILE A 531 -37.30 -4.58 18.27
C ILE A 531 -38.14 -4.46 19.55
N THR A 532 -38.93 -5.49 19.84
CA THR A 532 -39.91 -5.46 20.94
C THR A 532 -39.26 -5.51 22.32
N ASP A 533 -38.12 -6.21 22.45
CA ASP A 533 -37.33 -6.24 23.68
C ASP A 533 -36.60 -4.90 23.86
N GLU A 534 -36.92 -4.18 24.93
CA GLU A 534 -36.40 -2.83 25.15
C GLU A 534 -34.90 -2.79 25.44
N ASN A 535 -34.38 -3.80 26.15
CA ASN A 535 -32.95 -3.87 26.46
C ASN A 535 -32.15 -4.17 25.19
N MET A 536 -32.60 -5.15 24.40
CA MET A 536 -32.00 -5.48 23.12
C MET A 536 -32.04 -4.28 22.16
N ARG A 537 -33.18 -3.57 22.09
CA ARG A 537 -33.33 -2.36 21.27
C ARG A 537 -32.31 -1.30 21.68
N HIS A 538 -32.21 -1.00 22.97
CA HIS A 538 -31.28 -0.02 23.51
C HIS A 538 -29.82 -0.38 23.20
N GLU A 539 -29.41 -1.62 23.49
CA GLU A 539 -28.01 -2.05 23.29
C GLU A 539 -27.60 -2.08 21.82
N ILE A 540 -28.44 -2.62 20.93
CA ILE A 540 -28.17 -2.64 19.49
C ILE A 540 -28.00 -1.22 18.98
N ILE A 541 -28.94 -0.32 19.28
CA ILE A 541 -28.93 1.04 18.74
C ILE A 541 -27.79 1.85 19.35
N SER A 542 -27.56 1.76 20.66
CA SER A 542 -26.47 2.44 21.35
C SER A 542 -25.11 2.01 20.79
N HIS A 543 -24.89 0.70 20.61
CA HIS A 543 -23.64 0.18 20.05
C HIS A 543 -23.44 0.62 18.60
N LEU A 544 -24.47 0.49 17.74
CA LEU A 544 -24.39 0.93 16.33
C LEU A 544 -24.08 2.43 16.22
N LYS A 545 -24.57 3.28 17.13
CA LYS A 545 -24.24 4.71 17.15
C LYS A 545 -22.73 4.95 17.34
N THR A 546 -22.07 4.15 18.19
CA THR A 546 -20.61 4.26 18.40
C THR A 546 -19.80 3.91 17.14
N LEU A 547 -20.36 3.07 16.26
CA LEU A 547 -19.69 2.58 15.05
C LEU A 547 -19.81 3.53 13.85
N ILE A 548 -20.65 4.57 13.90
CA ILE A 548 -20.87 5.52 12.78
C ILE A 548 -19.59 6.25 12.36
N ASN A 549 -18.62 6.34 13.26
CA ASN A 549 -17.32 6.95 12.98
C ASN A 549 -16.14 6.02 13.30
N ASP A 550 -16.36 4.71 13.20
CA ASP A 550 -15.28 3.73 13.30
C ASP A 550 -14.23 3.98 12.20
N PRO A 551 -12.92 3.82 12.51
CA PRO A 551 -11.86 3.94 11.51
C PRO A 551 -11.96 2.90 10.38
N ASP A 552 -12.56 1.75 10.65
CA ASP A 552 -12.83 0.76 9.61
C ASP A 552 -14.02 1.19 8.73
N ILE A 553 -13.75 1.37 7.43
CA ILE A 553 -14.72 1.88 6.45
C ILE A 553 -15.92 0.94 6.33
N TRP A 554 -15.70 -0.38 6.38
CA TRP A 554 -16.77 -1.36 6.26
C TRP A 554 -17.73 -1.29 7.45
N THR A 555 -17.17 -1.23 8.67
CA THR A 555 -17.92 -1.10 9.93
C THR A 555 -18.72 0.20 9.96
N LYS A 556 -18.07 1.33 9.65
CA LYS A 556 -18.70 2.65 9.54
C LYS A 556 -19.89 2.67 8.58
N ASN A 557 -19.72 2.14 7.38
CA ASN A 557 -20.77 2.17 6.36
C ASN A 557 -21.93 1.22 6.69
N ASN A 558 -21.62 0.03 7.25
CA ASN A 558 -22.66 -0.89 7.69
C ASN A 558 -23.47 -0.30 8.85
N ALA A 559 -22.84 0.29 9.86
CA ALA A 559 -23.53 0.89 11.00
C ALA A 559 -24.55 1.95 10.55
N LYS A 560 -24.16 2.85 9.64
CA LYS A 560 -25.06 3.84 9.04
C LYS A 560 -26.25 3.20 8.36
N LEU A 561 -26.00 2.21 7.50
CA LEU A 561 -27.05 1.51 6.76
C LEU A 561 -28.03 0.80 7.71
N ARG A 562 -27.52 0.21 8.80
CA ARG A 562 -28.36 -0.48 9.79
C ARG A 562 -29.21 0.48 10.59
N LEU A 563 -28.65 1.59 11.05
CA LEU A 563 -29.43 2.63 11.73
C LEU A 563 -30.50 3.22 10.81
N LYS A 564 -30.18 3.46 9.53
CA LYS A 564 -31.15 3.88 8.53
C LYS A 564 -32.30 2.88 8.41
N GLY A 565 -32.01 1.59 8.26
CA GLY A 565 -33.00 0.52 8.17
C GLY A 565 -33.85 0.35 9.43
N LEU A 566 -33.24 0.40 10.62
CA LEU A 566 -33.93 0.34 11.91
C LEU A 566 -34.87 1.52 12.10
N SER A 567 -34.44 2.72 11.69
CA SER A 567 -35.18 3.96 11.87
C SER A 567 -36.51 4.02 11.11
N ILE A 568 -36.78 3.08 10.20
CA ILE A 568 -38.03 3.00 9.46
C ILE A 568 -39.19 2.67 10.40
N ASN A 569 -38.95 1.82 11.41
CA ASN A 569 -39.91 1.54 12.46
C ASN A 569 -39.94 2.68 13.49
N ALA A 570 -41.14 3.05 13.97
CA ALA A 570 -41.33 4.20 14.86
C ALA A 570 -40.72 4.03 16.26
N SER A 571 -40.80 2.83 16.85
CA SER A 571 -40.23 2.53 18.18
C SER A 571 -38.71 2.61 18.13
N ASN A 572 -38.10 1.99 17.13
CA ASN A 572 -36.65 2.07 16.91
C ASN A 572 -36.20 3.50 16.58
N LEU A 573 -36.94 4.24 15.75
CA LEU A 573 -36.65 5.66 15.47
C LEU A 573 -36.65 6.50 16.73
N SER A 574 -37.58 6.23 17.66
CA SER A 574 -37.67 6.94 18.93
C SER A 574 -36.46 6.67 19.81
N GLU A 575 -35.89 5.48 19.79
CA GLU A 575 -34.61 5.18 20.45
C GLU A 575 -33.42 5.83 19.74
N ILE A 576 -33.43 5.86 18.39
CA ILE A 576 -32.33 6.43 17.60
C ILE A 576 -32.27 7.96 17.74
N LEU A 577 -33.41 8.66 17.62
CA LEU A 577 -33.52 10.13 17.65
C LEU A 577 -34.76 10.59 18.47
N ASN A 578 -34.72 10.41 19.80
CA ASN A 578 -35.65 11.07 20.72
C ASN A 578 -35.31 12.56 20.94
N GLU A 579 -36.15 13.26 21.68
CA GLU A 579 -35.94 14.68 22.00
C GLU A 579 -34.68 14.95 22.83
N GLN A 580 -34.28 14.03 23.71
CA GLN A 580 -33.06 14.19 24.51
C GLN A 580 -31.83 14.11 23.60
N GLU A 581 -31.82 13.19 22.65
CA GLU A 581 -30.76 13.02 21.68
C GLU A 581 -30.65 14.23 20.74
N LEU A 582 -31.79 14.76 20.26
CA LEU A 582 -31.79 15.99 19.45
C LEU A 582 -31.21 17.19 20.23
N LYS A 583 -31.51 17.31 21.53
CA LYS A 583 -30.92 18.34 22.39
C LYS A 583 -29.43 18.12 22.62
N ARG A 584 -29.00 16.86 22.81
CA ARG A 584 -27.57 16.52 22.93
C ARG A 584 -26.80 16.93 21.67
N VAL A 585 -27.31 16.56 20.50
CA VAL A 585 -26.71 16.93 19.20
C VAL A 585 -26.66 18.45 19.04
N GLU A 586 -27.73 19.17 19.39
CA GLU A 586 -27.74 20.63 19.36
C GLU A 586 -26.63 21.23 20.24
N GLN A 587 -26.45 20.72 21.45
CA GLN A 587 -25.42 21.16 22.41
C GLN A 587 -24.01 20.85 21.92
N ASP A 588 -23.78 19.63 21.43
CA ASP A 588 -22.49 19.21 20.89
C ASP A 588 -22.10 20.10 19.69
N LEU A 589 -23.03 20.44 18.80
CA LEU A 589 -22.79 21.36 17.68
C LEU A 589 -22.52 22.81 18.08
N LYS A 590 -23.04 23.27 19.22
CA LYS A 590 -22.78 24.61 19.75
C LYS A 590 -21.40 24.72 20.41
N GLN A 591 -20.80 23.59 20.78
CA GLN A 591 -19.50 23.58 21.44
C GLN A 591 -18.41 24.14 20.50
N PRO A 592 -17.65 25.17 20.93
CA PRO A 592 -16.54 25.66 20.14
C PRO A 592 -15.39 24.65 20.10
N ILE A 593 -14.64 24.62 18.99
CA ILE A 593 -13.45 23.78 18.82
C ILE A 593 -12.26 24.57 19.38
N GLU A 594 -11.99 24.40 20.68
CA GLU A 594 -10.95 25.11 21.43
C GLU A 594 -10.17 24.13 22.33
N GLY A 595 -9.04 24.58 22.88
CA GLY A 595 -8.21 23.77 23.79
C GLY A 595 -7.04 23.06 23.10
N THR A 596 -6.57 21.96 23.68
CA THR A 596 -5.45 21.17 23.14
C THR A 596 -5.82 20.50 21.82
N GLN A 597 -4.82 20.03 21.05
CA GLN A 597 -5.09 19.30 19.80
C GLN A 597 -5.98 18.06 20.01
N GLU A 598 -5.82 17.36 21.13
CA GLU A 598 -6.65 16.22 21.50
C GLU A 598 -8.10 16.63 21.80
N GLN A 599 -8.29 17.70 22.60
CA GLN A 599 -9.62 18.24 22.89
C GLN A 599 -10.34 18.73 21.62
N GLN A 600 -9.62 19.42 20.74
CA GLN A 600 -10.17 19.88 19.46
C GLN A 600 -10.58 18.70 18.57
N LYS A 601 -9.75 17.64 18.53
CA LYS A 601 -10.05 16.41 17.79
C LYS A 601 -11.29 15.71 18.35
N ASP A 602 -11.41 15.61 19.67
CA ASP A 602 -12.55 14.96 20.34
C ASP A 602 -13.86 15.69 20.07
N VAL A 603 -13.87 17.02 20.19
CA VAL A 603 -15.05 17.84 19.89
C VAL A 603 -15.43 17.72 18.42
N THR A 604 -14.45 17.81 17.52
CA THR A 604 -14.68 17.66 16.07
C THR A 604 -15.25 16.28 15.74
N GLN A 605 -14.66 15.22 16.29
CA GLN A 605 -15.10 13.85 16.07
C GLN A 605 -16.52 13.60 16.57
N ARG A 606 -16.87 14.17 17.73
CA ARG A 606 -18.23 14.07 18.29
C ARG A 606 -19.25 14.78 17.39
N GLN A 607 -18.98 16.03 17.02
CA GLN A 607 -19.86 16.79 16.13
C GLN A 607 -20.04 16.11 14.78
N GLU A 608 -18.97 15.57 14.18
CA GLU A 608 -19.04 14.77 12.95
C GLU A 608 -19.96 13.56 13.11
N THR A 609 -19.80 12.83 14.23
CA THR A 609 -20.60 11.63 14.51
C THR A 609 -22.08 11.97 14.62
N ASP A 610 -22.42 13.07 15.30
CA ASP A 610 -23.80 13.53 15.49
C ASP A 610 -24.47 13.95 14.18
N VAL A 611 -23.76 14.75 13.35
CA VAL A 611 -24.29 15.20 12.06
C VAL A 611 -24.46 14.01 11.11
N LEU A 612 -23.52 13.06 11.17
CA LEU A 612 -23.56 11.87 10.34
C LEU A 612 -24.70 10.93 10.74
N LEU A 613 -24.98 10.78 12.04
CA LEU A 613 -26.16 10.08 12.56
C LEU A 613 -27.44 10.71 12.02
N LEU A 614 -27.59 12.04 12.18
CA LEU A 614 -28.75 12.77 11.67
C LEU A 614 -28.94 12.53 10.19
N SER A 615 -27.89 12.75 9.39
CA SER A 615 -27.90 12.58 7.93
C SER A 615 -28.33 11.16 7.53
N SER A 616 -27.78 10.14 8.19
CA SER A 616 -28.08 8.73 7.89
C SER A 616 -29.56 8.38 8.09
N VAL A 617 -30.23 8.98 9.08
CA VAL A 617 -31.65 8.72 9.38
C VAL A 617 -32.59 9.45 8.41
N ILE A 618 -32.21 10.63 7.91
CA ILE A 618 -33.05 11.46 7.03
C ILE A 618 -32.81 11.23 5.54
N GLU A 619 -31.65 10.67 5.16
CA GLU A 619 -31.23 10.49 3.76
C GLU A 619 -32.26 9.67 2.95
N GLY A 620 -32.80 10.30 1.91
CA GLY A 620 -33.78 9.67 1.01
C GLY A 620 -35.16 9.42 1.64
N ARG A 621 -35.38 9.84 2.89
CA ARG A 621 -36.62 9.60 3.63
C ARG A 621 -37.65 10.70 3.38
N ASN A 622 -38.89 10.32 3.04
CA ASN A 622 -40.03 11.24 2.89
C ASN A 622 -40.76 11.50 4.22
N ASP A 623 -40.02 11.86 5.27
CA ASP A 623 -40.58 12.14 6.60
C ASP A 623 -40.45 13.64 6.93
N ASN A 624 -41.53 14.39 6.75
CA ASN A 624 -41.54 15.83 7.05
C ASN A 624 -41.72 16.11 8.54
N GLU A 625 -42.35 15.21 9.31
CA GLU A 625 -42.55 15.42 10.75
C GLU A 625 -41.23 15.25 11.52
N LEU A 626 -40.40 14.27 11.15
CA LEU A 626 -39.04 14.16 11.66
C LEU A 626 -38.22 15.42 11.33
N ARG A 627 -38.33 15.94 10.10
CA ARG A 627 -37.64 17.19 9.72
C ARG A 627 -38.13 18.39 10.54
N LYS A 628 -39.43 18.51 10.82
CA LYS A 628 -39.97 19.55 11.72
C LYS A 628 -39.34 19.44 13.09
N ARG A 629 -39.27 18.23 13.68
CA ARG A 629 -38.64 18.00 14.98
C ARG A 629 -37.16 18.44 15.00
N ILE A 630 -36.39 18.10 13.96
CA ILE A 630 -34.98 18.52 13.82
C ILE A 630 -34.86 20.05 13.66
N ILE A 631 -35.74 20.69 12.89
CA ILE A 631 -35.75 22.14 12.73
C ILE A 631 -36.13 22.85 14.04
N SER A 632 -37.09 22.29 14.78
CA SER A 632 -37.56 22.85 16.05
C SER A 632 -36.56 22.63 17.19
N SER A 633 -35.59 21.73 17.06
CA SER A 633 -34.60 21.45 18.11
C SER A 633 -33.37 22.37 18.09
N GLY A 634 -33.30 23.37 17.21
CA GLY A 634 -32.18 24.32 17.15
C GLY A 634 -30.94 23.82 16.40
N ILE A 635 -30.95 22.58 15.89
CA ILE A 635 -29.83 21.97 15.17
C ILE A 635 -29.51 22.74 13.89
N VAL A 636 -30.54 23.20 13.18
CA VAL A 636 -30.38 23.97 11.94
C VAL A 636 -29.64 25.28 12.20
N GLU A 637 -29.99 25.99 13.27
CA GLU A 637 -29.31 27.21 13.70
C GLU A 637 -27.85 26.95 14.07
N SER A 638 -27.56 25.84 14.75
CA SER A 638 -26.18 25.43 15.05
C SER A 638 -25.37 25.14 13.77
N LEU A 639 -25.94 24.41 12.81
CA LEU A 639 -25.30 24.15 11.50
C LEU A 639 -25.03 25.45 10.73
N LEU A 640 -26.01 26.36 10.68
CA LEU A 640 -25.86 27.65 10.01
C LEU A 640 -24.81 28.52 10.69
N THR A 641 -24.74 28.49 12.02
CA THR A 641 -23.68 29.17 12.79
C THR A 641 -22.31 28.62 12.38
N ILE A 642 -22.12 27.30 12.37
CA ILE A 642 -20.89 26.65 11.90
C ILE A 642 -20.52 27.12 10.49
N PHE A 643 -21.46 27.11 9.55
CA PHE A 643 -21.21 27.55 8.17
C PHE A 643 -20.77 29.01 8.08
N THR A 644 -21.23 29.87 8.99
CA THR A 644 -20.86 31.30 9.00
C THR A 644 -19.56 31.60 9.74
N THR A 645 -19.26 30.92 10.84
CA THR A 645 -18.21 31.34 11.78
C THR A 645 -16.97 30.45 11.79
N ARG A 646 -17.11 29.15 11.48
CA ARG A 646 -16.00 28.19 11.56
C ARG A 646 -15.00 28.39 10.41
N ASP A 647 -13.73 28.07 10.60
CA ASP A 647 -12.76 28.07 9.50
C ASP A 647 -13.28 27.21 8.33
N LEU A 648 -13.23 27.77 7.12
CA LEU A 648 -13.92 27.17 5.97
C LEU A 648 -13.33 25.79 5.63
N ASN A 649 -12.01 25.63 5.73
CA ASN A 649 -11.34 24.36 5.39
C ASN A 649 -11.55 23.26 6.44
N SER A 650 -12.02 23.61 7.63
CA SER A 650 -12.37 22.65 8.68
C SER A 650 -13.79 22.08 8.57
N ILE A 651 -14.63 22.65 7.69
CA ILE A 651 -15.99 22.17 7.46
C ILE A 651 -15.94 21.02 6.46
N THR A 652 -16.40 19.84 6.87
CA THR A 652 -16.40 18.65 6.01
C THR A 652 -17.67 18.55 5.16
N GLU A 653 -17.65 17.62 4.20
CA GLU A 653 -18.82 17.27 3.39
C GLU A 653 -20.04 16.90 4.26
N THR A 654 -19.82 16.22 5.40
CA THR A 654 -20.86 15.73 6.30
C THR A 654 -21.87 16.82 6.68
N TYR A 655 -21.38 18.01 7.06
CA TYR A 655 -22.25 19.12 7.46
C TYR A 655 -23.10 19.64 6.30
N SER A 656 -22.47 19.87 5.14
CA SER A 656 -23.18 20.38 3.96
C SER A 656 -24.20 19.38 3.41
N SER A 657 -23.85 18.09 3.43
CA SER A 657 -24.73 16.99 3.03
C SER A 657 -25.92 16.85 3.98
N ALA A 658 -25.70 16.89 5.30
CA ALA A 658 -26.78 16.82 6.28
C ALA A 658 -27.80 17.97 6.09
N PHE A 659 -27.33 19.20 5.84
CA PHE A 659 -28.23 20.32 5.54
C PHE A 659 -29.00 20.07 4.23
N PHE A 660 -28.34 19.55 3.19
CA PHE A 660 -29.01 19.18 1.95
C PHE A 660 -30.13 18.15 2.16
N GLN A 661 -29.91 17.12 2.99
CA GLN A 661 -30.94 16.10 3.27
C GLN A 661 -32.18 16.66 4.01
N LEU A 662 -32.06 17.80 4.70
CA LEU A 662 -33.22 18.53 5.25
C LEU A 662 -34.03 19.22 4.14
N THR A 663 -33.37 19.62 3.04
CA THR A 663 -34.03 20.25 1.89
C THR A 663 -34.59 19.25 0.86
N HIS A 664 -34.13 18.00 0.87
CA HIS A 664 -34.56 16.97 -0.07
C HIS A 664 -34.46 15.54 0.50
N PRO A 665 -35.47 14.67 0.30
CA PRO A 665 -36.78 14.98 -0.25
C PRO A 665 -37.69 15.57 0.84
N SER A 666 -37.99 16.88 0.76
CA SER A 666 -38.90 17.55 1.69
C SER A 666 -39.93 18.42 0.95
N ASN A 667 -41.08 18.64 1.60
CA ASN A 667 -42.16 19.43 1.04
C ASN A 667 -41.86 20.95 1.09
N VAL A 668 -42.79 21.76 0.59
CA VAL A 668 -42.66 23.23 0.57
C VAL A 668 -42.64 23.81 1.99
N GLU A 669 -43.45 23.27 2.91
CA GLU A 669 -43.53 23.73 4.31
C GLU A 669 -42.16 23.65 5.00
N ILE A 670 -41.46 22.51 4.90
CA ILE A 670 -40.11 22.33 5.47
C ILE A 670 -39.14 23.35 4.91
N LYS A 671 -39.14 23.59 3.61
CA LYS A 671 -38.23 24.55 2.96
C LYS A 671 -38.52 25.99 3.38
N LEU A 672 -39.78 26.34 3.63
CA LEU A 672 -40.17 27.63 4.19
C LEU A 672 -39.75 27.76 5.66
N LEU A 673 -39.85 26.71 6.46
CA LEU A 673 -39.32 26.69 7.83
C LEU A 673 -37.79 26.86 7.84
N LEU A 674 -37.07 26.19 6.94
CA LEU A 674 -35.61 26.38 6.78
C LEU A 674 -35.28 27.81 6.35
N LEU A 675 -36.08 28.42 5.46
CA LEU A 675 -35.91 29.82 5.05
C LEU A 675 -36.03 30.79 6.25
N GLN A 676 -36.95 30.54 7.18
CA GLN A 676 -37.10 31.36 8.39
C GLN A 676 -35.84 31.34 9.27
N LYS A 677 -34.99 30.31 9.15
CA LYS A 677 -33.70 30.21 9.85
C LYS A 677 -32.57 31.02 9.19
N LYS A 678 -32.86 31.77 8.13
CA LYS A 678 -31.91 32.62 7.39
C LYS A 678 -30.67 31.85 6.88
N PRO A 679 -30.86 30.86 5.99
CA PRO A 679 -29.79 29.91 5.65
C PRO A 679 -28.76 30.46 4.66
N TYR A 680 -29.08 31.53 3.93
CA TYR A 680 -28.26 32.00 2.81
C TYR A 680 -26.84 32.43 3.18
N PRO A 681 -26.56 33.23 4.22
CA PRO A 681 -25.19 33.67 4.51
C PRO A 681 -24.21 32.51 4.70
N GLY A 682 -24.61 31.49 5.47
CA GLY A 682 -23.81 30.29 5.69
C GLY A 682 -23.65 29.45 4.41
N LEU A 683 -24.75 29.13 3.73
CA LEU A 683 -24.71 28.33 2.50
C LEU A 683 -23.92 29.00 1.37
N ILE A 684 -24.03 30.33 1.24
CA ILE A 684 -23.30 31.10 0.23
C ILE A 684 -21.79 31.09 0.52
N ARG A 685 -21.38 31.18 1.79
CA ARG A 685 -19.97 31.06 2.20
C ARG A 685 -19.38 29.69 1.83
N LEU A 686 -20.16 28.62 1.94
CA LEU A 686 -19.72 27.28 1.53
C LEU A 686 -19.43 27.14 0.02
N LEU A 687 -19.95 28.02 -0.83
CA LEU A 687 -19.67 27.97 -2.28
C LEU A 687 -18.20 28.26 -2.61
N GLU A 688 -17.48 28.90 -1.70
CA GLU A 688 -16.05 29.25 -1.85
C GLU A 688 -15.11 28.13 -1.38
N HIS A 689 -15.66 26.99 -0.93
CA HIS A 689 -14.87 25.87 -0.45
C HIS A 689 -14.02 25.23 -1.58
N THR A 690 -12.88 24.66 -1.18
CA THR A 690 -11.90 24.04 -2.09
C THR A 690 -12.34 22.65 -2.56
N ASP A 691 -12.86 21.82 -1.66
CA ASP A 691 -13.55 20.55 -1.98
C ASP A 691 -14.77 20.80 -2.88
N ASN A 692 -14.98 19.99 -3.91
CA ASN A 692 -16.06 20.18 -4.89
C ASN A 692 -17.44 19.69 -4.44
N HIS A 693 -17.51 18.78 -3.46
CA HIS A 693 -18.77 18.22 -2.95
C HIS A 693 -19.50 19.23 -2.06
N ILE A 694 -18.77 19.94 -1.19
CA ILE A 694 -19.34 20.92 -0.25
C ILE A 694 -20.12 22.05 -0.98
N PRO A 695 -19.55 22.77 -1.97
CA PRO A 695 -20.27 23.72 -2.80
C PRO A 695 -21.43 23.07 -3.55
N GLY A 696 -21.30 21.79 -3.94
CA GLY A 696 -22.35 20.99 -4.57
C GLY A 696 -23.60 20.85 -3.71
N TYR A 697 -23.46 20.42 -2.45
CA TYR A 697 -24.59 20.34 -1.52
C TYR A 697 -25.12 21.71 -1.10
N ALA A 698 -24.25 22.71 -0.97
CA ALA A 698 -24.66 24.07 -0.65
C ALA A 698 -25.51 24.68 -1.76
N ILE A 699 -25.06 24.64 -3.02
CA ILE A 699 -25.83 25.17 -4.17
C ILE A 699 -27.13 24.39 -4.37
N ALA A 700 -27.10 23.08 -4.12
CA ALA A 700 -28.28 22.23 -4.12
C ALA A 700 -29.32 22.64 -3.08
N SER A 701 -28.89 22.93 -1.85
CA SER A 701 -29.74 23.38 -0.76
C SER A 701 -30.35 24.75 -1.06
N ILE A 702 -29.53 25.68 -1.58
CA ILE A 702 -29.98 27.01 -2.05
C ILE A 702 -31.07 26.84 -3.11
N PHE A 703 -30.83 26.02 -4.13
CA PHE A 703 -31.81 25.79 -5.21
C PHE A 703 -33.14 25.23 -4.68
N ASN A 704 -33.08 24.26 -3.77
CA ASN A 704 -34.27 23.64 -3.19
C ASN A 704 -35.12 24.66 -2.43
N ILE A 705 -34.50 25.57 -1.67
CA ILE A 705 -35.18 26.62 -0.91
C ILE A 705 -35.73 27.70 -1.87
N GLN A 706 -34.94 28.12 -2.86
CA GLN A 706 -35.39 29.06 -3.91
C GLN A 706 -36.63 28.56 -4.63
N LEU A 707 -36.64 27.28 -5.04
CA LEU A 707 -37.77 26.70 -5.76
C LEU A 707 -39.08 26.81 -4.96
N SER A 708 -39.03 26.60 -3.64
CA SER A 708 -40.20 26.79 -2.78
C SER A 708 -40.64 28.23 -2.66
N GLY A 709 -39.70 29.19 -2.61
CA GLY A 709 -40.02 30.62 -2.65
C GLY A 709 -40.65 31.07 -3.97
N SER A 710 -40.25 30.47 -5.10
CA SER A 710 -40.83 30.83 -6.40
C SER A 710 -42.34 30.58 -6.48
N ASN A 711 -42.88 29.69 -5.65
CA ASN A 711 -44.31 29.38 -5.56
C ASN A 711 -45.10 30.32 -4.64
N THR A 712 -44.46 31.23 -3.90
CA THR A 712 -45.14 32.13 -2.94
C THR A 712 -45.54 33.47 -3.55
N THR A 713 -45.16 33.74 -4.79
CA THR A 713 -45.34 35.02 -5.52
C THR A 713 -45.72 34.73 -6.97
N SER A 714 -46.34 35.69 -7.66
CA SER A 714 -46.71 35.51 -9.08
C SER A 714 -45.47 35.30 -9.93
N GLN A 715 -45.60 34.54 -11.03
CA GLN A 715 -44.49 34.36 -11.97
C GLN A 715 -44.04 35.69 -12.61
N SER A 716 -44.95 36.66 -12.74
CA SER A 716 -44.66 38.01 -13.22
C SER A 716 -43.81 38.85 -12.27
N ASP A 717 -43.76 38.47 -10.99
CA ASP A 717 -43.09 39.25 -9.96
C ASP A 717 -41.62 38.82 -9.84
N PRO A 718 -40.72 39.73 -9.45
CA PRO A 718 -39.35 39.37 -9.09
C PRO A 718 -39.29 38.23 -8.06
N HIS A 719 -38.23 37.42 -8.09
CA HIS A 719 -38.08 36.33 -7.15
C HIS A 719 -37.97 36.85 -5.69
N PRO A 720 -38.75 36.33 -4.72
CA PRO A 720 -38.85 36.92 -3.38
C PRO A 720 -37.56 36.85 -2.57
N HIS A 721 -36.63 35.96 -2.95
CA HIS A 721 -35.37 35.76 -2.24
C HIS A 721 -34.20 36.59 -2.82
N TYR A 722 -34.41 37.41 -3.85
CA TYR A 722 -33.30 38.09 -4.54
C TYR A 722 -32.46 38.92 -3.57
N GLU A 723 -33.11 39.82 -2.82
CA GLU A 723 -32.39 40.76 -1.94
C GLU A 723 -31.63 40.01 -0.83
N THR A 724 -32.26 39.03 -0.19
CA THR A 724 -31.61 38.22 0.87
C THR A 724 -30.41 37.41 0.37
N ILE A 725 -30.43 36.93 -0.86
CA ILE A 725 -29.27 36.25 -1.46
C ILE A 725 -28.17 37.27 -1.81
N GLN A 726 -28.56 38.45 -2.28
CA GLN A 726 -27.63 39.50 -2.66
C GLN A 726 -26.91 40.13 -1.45
N GLU A 727 -27.55 40.18 -0.27
CA GLU A 727 -26.94 40.66 0.98
C GLU A 727 -25.62 39.97 1.35
N SER A 728 -25.37 38.74 0.86
CA SER A 728 -24.13 37.98 1.09
C SER A 728 -23.27 37.81 -0.17
N ASP A 729 -23.42 38.70 -1.16
CA ASP A 729 -22.81 38.60 -2.49
C ASP A 729 -23.15 37.27 -3.20
N GLY A 730 -24.31 36.69 -2.90
CA GLY A 730 -24.66 35.34 -3.33
C GLY A 730 -24.69 35.18 -4.84
N ILE A 731 -25.17 36.17 -5.58
CA ILE A 731 -25.23 36.12 -7.05
C ILE A 731 -23.82 36.03 -7.64
N LYS A 732 -22.90 36.86 -7.16
CA LYS A 732 -21.49 36.86 -7.59
C LYS A 732 -20.81 35.53 -7.26
N LYS A 733 -21.03 34.99 -6.05
CA LYS A 733 -20.42 33.71 -5.61
C LYS A 733 -21.00 32.51 -6.35
N MET A 734 -22.31 32.47 -6.63
CA MET A 734 -22.92 31.46 -7.50
C MET A 734 -22.34 31.51 -8.92
N PHE A 735 -22.13 32.71 -9.46
CA PHE A 735 -21.53 32.87 -10.79
C PHE A 735 -20.06 32.45 -10.81
N ALA A 736 -19.28 32.80 -9.78
CA ALA A 736 -17.90 32.32 -9.63
C ALA A 736 -17.83 30.79 -9.55
N LEU A 737 -18.74 30.13 -8.82
CA LEU A 737 -18.83 28.67 -8.77
C LEU A 737 -19.19 28.06 -10.14
N PHE A 738 -20.10 28.70 -10.88
CA PHE A 738 -20.41 28.33 -12.26
C PHE A 738 -19.16 28.41 -13.16
N GLN A 739 -18.40 29.49 -13.08
CA GLN A 739 -17.18 29.71 -13.90
C GLN A 739 -16.01 28.82 -13.50
N LYS A 740 -15.90 28.42 -12.22
CA LYS A 740 -14.88 27.48 -11.72
C LYS A 740 -14.91 26.13 -12.47
N ASN A 741 -16.03 25.79 -13.12
CA ASN A 741 -16.21 24.60 -13.97
C ASN A 741 -15.75 23.28 -13.29
N GLY A 742 -15.97 23.15 -11.97
CA GLY A 742 -15.50 22.02 -11.17
C GLY A 742 -16.16 20.70 -11.55
N CYS A 743 -17.46 20.52 -11.25
CA CYS A 743 -18.24 19.36 -11.68
C CYS A 743 -19.53 19.80 -12.38
N LYS A 744 -20.03 18.98 -13.32
CA LYS A 744 -21.26 19.26 -14.08
C LYS A 744 -22.43 19.60 -13.14
N TYR A 745 -22.57 18.85 -12.06
CA TYR A 745 -23.65 19.02 -11.09
C TYR A 745 -23.68 20.42 -10.45
N SER A 746 -22.55 20.90 -9.92
CA SER A 746 -22.49 22.22 -9.26
C SER A 746 -22.63 23.36 -10.26
N ARG A 747 -21.99 23.24 -11.43
CA ARG A 747 -22.10 24.22 -12.53
C ARG A 747 -23.54 24.40 -12.98
N ASP A 748 -24.21 23.31 -13.34
CA ASP A 748 -25.55 23.37 -13.90
C ASP A 748 -26.56 23.85 -12.83
N ARG A 749 -26.38 23.46 -11.56
CA ARG A 749 -27.19 23.99 -10.46
C ARG A 749 -26.96 25.48 -10.19
N SER A 750 -25.72 25.98 -10.30
CA SER A 750 -25.45 27.42 -10.21
C SER A 750 -26.17 28.20 -11.31
N ALA A 751 -26.15 27.69 -12.55
CA ALA A 751 -26.88 28.31 -13.65
C ALA A 751 -28.40 28.32 -13.43
N LEU A 752 -28.95 27.22 -12.92
CA LEU A 752 -30.36 27.15 -12.53
C LEU A 752 -30.71 28.12 -11.40
N CYS A 753 -29.90 28.20 -10.34
CA CYS A 753 -30.09 29.16 -9.26
C CYS A 753 -30.13 30.60 -9.77
N ILE A 754 -29.18 30.99 -10.63
CA ILE A 754 -29.13 32.34 -11.21
C ILE A 754 -30.35 32.57 -12.12
N GLY A 755 -30.70 31.60 -12.96
CA GLY A 755 -31.87 31.72 -13.83
C GLY A 755 -33.19 31.89 -13.07
N PHE A 756 -33.35 31.23 -11.92
CA PHE A 756 -34.53 31.36 -11.07
C PHE A 756 -34.54 32.67 -10.26
N ILE A 757 -33.39 33.09 -9.70
CA ILE A 757 -33.35 34.28 -8.86
C ILE A 757 -33.59 35.57 -9.66
N PHE A 758 -33.18 35.59 -10.94
CA PHE A 758 -33.45 36.70 -11.87
C PHE A 758 -34.82 36.62 -12.56
N ARG A 759 -35.78 35.84 -12.04
CA ARG A 759 -37.16 35.84 -12.56
C ARG A 759 -37.69 37.27 -12.67
N ALA A 760 -38.21 37.63 -13.84
CA ALA A 760 -38.74 38.97 -14.16
C ALA A 760 -37.78 40.16 -13.90
N ARG A 761 -36.48 39.90 -13.72
CA ARG A 761 -35.43 40.91 -13.45
C ARG A 761 -34.33 40.83 -14.50
N GLU A 762 -33.75 41.97 -14.86
CA GLU A 762 -32.64 42.02 -15.80
C GLU A 762 -31.36 41.43 -15.17
N ILE A 763 -30.62 40.59 -15.93
CA ILE A 763 -29.22 40.29 -15.62
C ILE A 763 -28.38 41.42 -16.23
N SER A 764 -27.98 42.39 -15.40
CA SER A 764 -27.29 43.59 -15.86
C SER A 764 -25.84 43.34 -16.30
N ASP A 765 -25.17 42.33 -15.71
CA ASP A 765 -23.83 41.92 -16.13
C ASP A 765 -23.90 41.20 -17.49
N PRO A 766 -23.30 41.76 -18.57
CA PRO A 766 -23.39 41.17 -19.90
C PRO A 766 -22.73 39.79 -20.02
N ILE A 767 -21.62 39.56 -19.30
CA ILE A 767 -20.87 38.30 -19.34
C ILE A 767 -21.70 37.22 -18.64
N MET A 768 -22.19 37.52 -17.44
CA MET A 768 -23.06 36.61 -16.70
C MET A 768 -24.32 36.26 -17.50
N ARG A 769 -24.98 37.26 -18.09
CA ARG A 769 -26.17 37.05 -18.92
C ARG A 769 -25.87 36.10 -20.08
N GLN A 770 -24.78 36.32 -20.79
CA GLN A 770 -24.37 35.48 -21.92
C GLN A 770 -24.10 34.04 -21.48
N GLU A 771 -23.21 33.84 -20.50
CA GLU A 771 -22.78 32.50 -20.11
C GLU A 771 -23.93 31.68 -19.50
N ILE A 772 -24.74 32.29 -18.63
CA ILE A 772 -25.85 31.62 -17.97
C ILE A 772 -26.94 31.26 -18.97
N ILE A 773 -27.35 32.17 -19.85
CA ILE A 773 -28.39 31.87 -20.86
C ILE A 773 -27.91 30.78 -21.82
N ASN A 774 -26.64 30.81 -22.26
CA ASN A 774 -26.09 29.79 -23.14
C ASN A 774 -26.04 28.42 -22.47
N ASN A 775 -25.65 28.36 -21.19
CA ASN A 775 -25.70 27.10 -20.44
C ASN A 775 -27.14 26.60 -20.26
N LEU A 776 -28.09 27.45 -19.87
CA LEU A 776 -29.49 27.05 -19.74
C LEU A 776 -30.09 26.54 -21.05
N LYS A 777 -29.71 27.14 -22.20
CA LYS A 777 -30.09 26.63 -23.54
C LYS A 777 -29.52 25.24 -23.80
N SER A 778 -28.25 24.98 -23.44
CA SER A 778 -27.64 23.66 -23.67
C SER A 778 -28.27 22.56 -22.80
N LEU A 779 -28.70 22.91 -21.57
CA LEU A 779 -29.40 21.99 -20.67
C LEU A 779 -30.77 21.53 -21.18
N LEU A 780 -31.34 22.15 -22.22
CA LEU A 780 -32.55 21.63 -22.87
C LEU A 780 -32.31 20.30 -23.59
N ASN A 781 -31.06 19.98 -23.90
CA ASN A 781 -30.65 18.72 -24.50
C ASN A 781 -30.11 17.71 -23.49
N ASP A 782 -30.19 18.00 -22.19
CA ASP A 782 -29.70 17.09 -21.14
C ASP A 782 -30.48 15.75 -21.15
N SER A 783 -29.80 14.66 -20.81
CA SER A 783 -30.41 13.34 -20.64
C SER A 783 -31.32 13.30 -19.41
N ASP A 784 -31.04 14.11 -18.40
CA ASP A 784 -31.85 14.22 -17.19
C ASP A 784 -33.10 15.08 -17.44
N ALA A 785 -34.27 14.43 -17.35
CA ALA A 785 -35.57 15.07 -17.55
C ALA A 785 -35.87 16.18 -16.51
N TRP A 786 -35.40 16.01 -15.27
CA TRP A 786 -35.56 17.02 -14.23
C TRP A 786 -34.74 18.26 -14.57
N VAL A 787 -33.46 18.10 -14.95
CA VAL A 787 -32.58 19.21 -15.32
C VAL A 787 -33.16 19.99 -16.51
N LYS A 788 -33.60 19.27 -17.56
CA LYS A 788 -34.27 19.84 -18.73
C LYS A 788 -35.51 20.66 -18.37
N GLY A 789 -36.37 20.10 -17.51
CA GLY A 789 -37.57 20.78 -17.03
C GLY A 789 -37.24 22.05 -16.24
N ARG A 790 -36.19 22.03 -15.41
CA ARG A 790 -35.77 23.22 -14.65
C ARG A 790 -35.12 24.28 -15.55
N ALA A 791 -34.31 23.89 -16.52
CA ALA A 791 -33.72 24.82 -17.48
C ALA A 791 -34.79 25.54 -18.32
N LYS A 792 -35.82 24.81 -18.76
CA LYS A 792 -37.00 25.37 -19.41
C LYS A 792 -37.70 26.43 -18.55
N ASN A 793 -37.94 26.14 -17.28
CA ASN A 793 -38.56 27.09 -16.36
C ASN A 793 -37.68 28.33 -16.13
N ALA A 794 -36.37 28.15 -15.98
CA ALA A 794 -35.42 29.25 -15.81
C ALA A 794 -35.44 30.20 -17.03
N LEU A 795 -35.38 29.66 -18.26
CA LEU A 795 -35.46 30.46 -19.48
C LEU A 795 -36.79 31.22 -19.59
N LYS A 796 -37.92 30.58 -19.23
CA LYS A 796 -39.23 31.23 -19.17
C LYS A 796 -39.22 32.40 -18.19
N TYR A 797 -38.69 32.20 -16.98
CA TYR A 797 -38.60 33.23 -15.94
C TYR A 797 -37.71 34.40 -16.33
N LEU A 798 -36.57 34.14 -16.96
CA LEU A 798 -35.70 35.20 -17.47
C LEU A 798 -36.38 36.00 -18.58
N SER A 799 -37.14 35.33 -19.47
CA SER A 799 -37.84 35.97 -20.60
C SER A 799 -38.98 36.93 -20.23
N LEU A 800 -39.39 36.94 -18.95
CA LEU A 800 -40.37 37.91 -18.46
C LEU A 800 -39.78 39.34 -18.38
N ASN A 801 -38.46 39.46 -18.37
CA ASN A 801 -37.76 40.73 -18.55
C ASN A 801 -37.39 40.93 -20.04
N ALA A 802 -37.67 42.13 -20.58
CA ALA A 802 -37.50 42.42 -22.00
C ALA A 802 -36.04 42.31 -22.51
N VAL A 803 -35.05 42.69 -21.69
CA VAL A 803 -33.64 42.66 -22.07
C VAL A 803 -33.16 41.21 -22.17
N ASN A 804 -33.44 40.41 -21.15
CA ASN A 804 -33.12 38.99 -21.16
C ASN A 804 -33.86 38.26 -22.30
N LYS A 805 -35.14 38.57 -22.54
CA LYS A 805 -35.93 37.98 -23.63
C LYS A 805 -35.28 38.18 -24.99
N THR A 806 -34.88 39.42 -25.28
CA THR A 806 -34.22 39.78 -26.55
C THR A 806 -32.95 38.94 -26.76
N TYR A 807 -32.18 38.72 -25.70
CA TYR A 807 -30.97 37.88 -25.77
C TYR A 807 -31.29 36.39 -25.93
N ILE A 808 -32.33 35.90 -25.25
CA ILE A 808 -32.76 34.49 -25.37
C ILE A 808 -33.22 34.20 -26.80
N GLU A 809 -33.98 35.10 -27.43
CA GLU A 809 -34.52 34.94 -28.79
C GLU A 809 -33.46 35.18 -29.89
N ALA A 810 -32.29 35.73 -29.53
CA ALA A 810 -31.19 35.96 -30.48
C ALA A 810 -30.79 34.65 -31.19
N GLY A 811 -30.54 34.75 -32.50
CA GLY A 811 -30.20 33.60 -33.35
C GLY A 811 -31.38 32.69 -33.71
N GLY A 812 -32.63 33.15 -33.54
CA GLY A 812 -33.85 32.41 -33.93
C GLY A 812 -34.30 31.36 -32.91
N PHE A 813 -33.77 31.41 -31.69
CA PHE A 813 -34.13 30.47 -30.63
C PHE A 813 -35.55 30.77 -30.10
N THR A 814 -36.42 29.74 -30.08
CA THR A 814 -37.79 29.89 -29.56
C THR A 814 -37.83 29.55 -28.06
N ILE A 815 -38.34 30.47 -27.24
CA ILE A 815 -38.51 30.24 -25.80
C ILE A 815 -39.47 29.05 -25.59
N PRO A 816 -39.07 28.00 -24.86
CA PRO A 816 -39.93 26.84 -24.67
C PRO A 816 -41.21 27.21 -23.90
N LYS A 817 -42.37 26.77 -24.40
CA LYS A 817 -43.71 27.08 -23.85
C LYS A 817 -43.97 26.51 -22.47
#